data_AF-A0AAE0MFA1-F1
#
_entry.id   AF-A0AAE0MFA1-F1
#
_cell.length_a   1.000
_cell.length_b   1.000
_cell.length_c   1.000
_cell.angle_alpha   90.00
_cell.angle_beta   90.00
_cell.angle_gamma   90.00
#
_symmetry.space_group_name_H-M   'P 1'
#
loop_
_entity.id
_entity.type
_entity.pdbx_description
1 polymer ?
#
loop_
_entity_poly.entity_id
_entity_poly.type
_entity_poly.pdbx_seq_one_letter_code
_entity_poly.pdbx_strand_id
1 'polypeptide(L)'
;MVAYSLLGSLLATGITLLQQPCFASAEAIPALPGPGLADFRRALPNSPSGGYAPKAVTCPQDRPTIRSALDGLSDQETKWLELRRKATVEPMVDLLKRANIADFDAAAYVNNAATNDLSALPNIAIAVSGGGYRALMNGAGFVAAADSRTTGATKTGGIGGLLQASTYLAGLSGGGWLVGSIFANNFSSVETLRDGSPGSNVWGFENSIFKGPDERGISILNTASYWNDIGNAVGSKADAGFETSITDYWGRALSYQLVNATDGGPAFTFSSIAKTDNFIQGQTPFPILVADGRSPGTKIISLNATVYEFGPFEMGSFDPTTFGFVPTKYIASNFSNGVVPKDGTCIEGFDQIGFVMGTSSSLFNQFLLQNISQFENKVPSFVLNVVEDILTELGNDNNDIAQYIANPFMGWNPATNPTADSVGLDLVDGGEDLQNIPLTPLIQPVRAVDIIFAVDSSADTNFNWPNGTAMRASYDRTFGNIANGTLFPPVPDANTFINLRLNQRPTFFGCDVANFSLSGDQIAPPLIVYVPNAPYTAQSNVSTLDPQYSNAQRNDIIRNGFDSATQGNGTIDAKWPTCVACAILSRSLSKTKTAVPAACSDCFARYCWNGTIDARDNGIYEPGFIIGNQTTSEIGSGADRGVVRDGGLTVAVVAGIVVALLL
;
A
#
# COMPACT_ATOMS: atom_id res chain seq x y z
N MET A 1 -15.11 26.73 -59.88
CA MET A 1 -15.77 26.48 -61.19
C MET A 1 -16.59 25.21 -61.04
N VAL A 2 -17.83 25.17 -61.57
CA VAL A 2 -18.73 23.99 -61.66
C VAL A 2 -19.13 23.40 -60.27
N ALA A 3 -20.28 23.70 -59.65
CA ALA A 3 -21.71 23.49 -60.04
C ALA A 3 -22.06 21.98 -60.18
N TYR A 4 -23.10 21.42 -59.57
CA TYR A 4 -24.53 21.76 -59.72
C TYR A 4 -25.40 21.07 -58.62
N SER A 5 -26.46 21.76 -58.14
CA SER A 5 -27.88 21.36 -57.95
C SER A 5 -28.28 19.93 -57.47
N LEU A 6 -29.43 19.68 -56.79
CA LEU A 6 -30.80 20.21 -57.02
C LEU A 6 -31.64 20.35 -55.72
N LEU A 7 -32.57 21.30 -55.78
CA LEU A 7 -34.00 21.30 -55.40
C LEU A 7 -34.57 20.21 -54.45
N GLY A 8 -35.58 20.51 -53.61
CA GLY A 8 -36.57 21.57 -53.81
C GLY A 8 -37.39 22.05 -52.59
N SER A 9 -38.16 23.09 -52.89
CA SER A 9 -38.94 23.99 -52.04
C SER A 9 -40.31 23.46 -51.58
N LEU A 10 -40.83 24.04 -50.49
CA LEU A 10 -42.08 24.84 -50.37
C LEU A 10 -42.15 25.36 -48.91
N LEU A 11 -42.16 26.67 -48.59
CA LEU A 11 -43.25 27.66 -48.75
C LEU A 11 -44.54 27.24 -48.02
N ALA A 12 -45.25 28.05 -47.22
CA ALA A 12 -45.07 29.41 -46.71
C ALA A 12 -45.89 29.53 -45.38
N THR A 13 -46.09 30.62 -44.63
CA THR A 13 -45.89 32.10 -44.72
C THR A 13 -45.99 32.63 -43.26
N GLY A 14 -45.53 33.81 -42.82
CA GLY A 14 -44.72 34.90 -43.38
C GLY A 14 -44.89 36.17 -42.53
N ILE A 15 -44.43 37.33 -43.03
CA ILE A 15 -44.85 38.71 -42.64
C ILE A 15 -44.37 39.20 -41.24
N THR A 16 -43.75 40.36 -41.01
CA THR A 16 -43.00 41.39 -41.80
C THR A 16 -42.50 42.49 -40.83
N LEU A 17 -41.41 43.23 -41.15
CA LEU A 17 -41.12 44.63 -40.73
C LEU A 17 -40.87 44.85 -39.19
N LEU A 18 -40.08 45.80 -38.66
CA LEU A 18 -39.20 46.89 -39.16
C LEU A 18 -38.10 47.22 -38.10
N GLN A 19 -36.99 47.79 -38.58
CA GLN A 19 -36.08 48.77 -37.94
C GLN A 19 -35.49 48.59 -36.50
N GLN A 20 -34.16 48.76 -36.47
CA GLN A 20 -33.26 49.02 -35.34
C GLN A 20 -33.48 50.40 -34.66
N PRO A 21 -32.70 50.80 -33.63
CA PRO A 21 -32.17 50.05 -32.48
C PRO A 21 -32.43 50.76 -31.12
N CYS A 22 -32.23 50.07 -29.99
CA CYS A 22 -31.89 50.72 -28.73
C CYS A 22 -31.00 49.83 -27.85
N PHE A 23 -29.96 50.43 -27.25
CA PHE A 23 -29.13 49.77 -26.25
C PHE A 23 -29.87 49.76 -24.90
N ALA A 24 -30.06 48.57 -24.34
CA ALA A 24 -30.38 48.38 -22.94
C ALA A 24 -29.72 47.09 -22.44
N SER A 25 -29.01 47.18 -21.32
CA SER A 25 -28.37 46.05 -20.64
C SER A 25 -29.43 45.07 -20.11
N ALA A 26 -29.31 43.79 -20.48
CA ALA A 26 -29.99 42.69 -19.82
C ALA A 26 -28.94 41.71 -19.28
N GLU A 27 -29.04 41.41 -17.99
CA GLU A 27 -28.13 40.47 -17.32
C GLU A 27 -28.31 39.07 -17.92
N ALA A 28 -27.19 38.42 -18.25
CA ALA A 28 -27.22 37.02 -18.67
C ALA A 28 -27.54 36.15 -17.45
N ILE A 29 -28.78 35.63 -17.39
CA ILE A 29 -29.15 34.56 -16.48
C ILE A 29 -28.16 33.41 -16.70
N PRO A 30 -27.39 32.98 -15.68
CA PRO A 30 -26.45 31.87 -15.85
C PRO A 30 -27.22 30.62 -16.24
N ALA A 31 -26.82 29.99 -17.33
CA ALA A 31 -27.31 28.65 -17.66
C ALA A 31 -26.94 27.71 -16.50
N LEU A 32 -27.93 26.99 -15.98
CA LEU A 32 -27.70 25.94 -14.98
C LEU A 32 -26.67 24.95 -15.54
N PRO A 33 -25.59 24.62 -14.81
CA PRO A 33 -24.70 23.55 -15.22
C PRO A 33 -25.51 22.26 -15.29
N GLY A 34 -25.47 21.57 -16.43
CA GLY A 34 -25.80 20.15 -16.46
C GLY A 34 -24.83 19.37 -15.55
N PRO A 35 -25.09 18.07 -15.30
CA PRO A 35 -24.20 17.22 -14.50
C PRO A 35 -22.89 16.97 -15.26
N GLY A 36 -22.01 17.97 -15.24
CA GLY A 36 -20.64 17.86 -15.69
C GLY A 36 -19.90 16.88 -14.77
N LEU A 37 -19.16 15.97 -15.40
CA LEU A 37 -18.23 15.06 -14.72
C LEU A 37 -17.43 15.85 -13.68
N ALA A 38 -17.52 15.43 -12.41
CA ALA A 38 -16.74 16.03 -11.35
C ALA A 38 -15.26 15.95 -11.74
N ASP A 39 -14.60 17.11 -11.81
CA ASP A 39 -13.15 17.18 -11.97
C ASP A 39 -12.55 16.60 -10.68
N PHE A 40 -12.20 15.30 -10.74
CA PHE A 40 -11.65 14.56 -9.62
C PHE A 40 -10.28 15.16 -9.28
N ARG A 41 -10.29 16.12 -8.35
CA ARG A 41 -9.08 16.62 -7.67
C ARG A 41 -8.31 15.39 -7.19
N ARG A 42 -7.09 15.20 -7.67
CA ARG A 42 -6.19 14.10 -7.29
C ARG A 42 -5.30 14.52 -6.12
N ALA A 43 -4.32 13.70 -5.72
CA ALA A 43 -3.18 14.26 -4.99
C ALA A 43 -2.57 15.41 -5.83
N LEU A 44 -2.00 16.42 -5.17
CA LEU A 44 -1.68 17.66 -5.87
C LEU A 44 -0.33 17.55 -6.60
N PRO A 45 -0.23 18.03 -7.87
CA PRO A 45 1.02 18.05 -8.63
C PRO A 45 1.91 19.19 -8.11
N ASN A 46 2.53 18.98 -6.94
CA ASN A 46 3.23 20.02 -6.20
C ASN A 46 4.74 20.09 -6.42
N SER A 47 5.32 19.21 -7.27
CA SER A 47 6.74 19.30 -7.61
C SER A 47 7.08 20.71 -8.13
N PRO A 48 8.09 21.40 -7.56
CA PRO A 48 8.44 22.79 -7.91
C PRO A 48 9.10 22.95 -9.30
N SER A 49 9.43 21.84 -9.96
CA SER A 49 9.83 21.81 -11.38
C SER A 49 8.64 21.70 -12.34
N GLY A 50 7.47 21.29 -11.85
CA GLY A 50 6.34 20.86 -12.67
C GLY A 50 6.50 19.47 -13.30
N GLY A 51 7.60 18.77 -12.98
CA GLY A 51 7.93 17.43 -13.49
C GLY A 51 8.64 16.58 -12.44
N TYR A 52 9.43 15.60 -12.91
CA TYR A 52 10.09 14.62 -12.05
C TYR A 52 11.31 15.17 -11.30
N ALA A 53 12.06 16.08 -11.92
CA ALA A 53 13.25 16.68 -11.33
C ALA A 53 12.94 17.37 -9.98
N PRO A 54 13.67 17.05 -8.89
CA PRO A 54 13.66 17.83 -7.67
C PRO A 54 14.21 19.24 -7.92
N LYS A 55 13.96 20.18 -7.01
CA LYS A 55 14.45 21.56 -7.17
C LYS A 55 14.83 22.20 -5.85
N ALA A 56 15.92 22.97 -5.88
CA ALA A 56 16.26 23.88 -4.80
C ALA A 56 15.24 25.02 -4.68
N VAL A 57 14.76 25.24 -3.46
CA VAL A 57 13.82 26.30 -3.08
C VAL A 57 14.34 27.05 -1.85
N THR A 58 13.78 28.24 -1.62
CA THR A 58 14.01 28.97 -0.37
C THR A 58 13.41 28.20 0.80
N CYS A 59 14.23 27.89 1.81
CA CYS A 59 13.74 27.28 3.05
C CYS A 59 12.75 28.19 3.80
N PRO A 60 11.86 27.63 4.63
CA PRO A 60 11.13 28.40 5.63
C PRO A 60 12.08 29.15 6.58
N GLN A 61 11.53 30.16 7.27
CA GLN A 61 12.28 30.99 8.25
C GLN A 61 12.81 30.12 9.39
N ASP A 62 11.91 29.34 10.00
CA ASP A 62 12.28 28.23 10.88
C ASP A 62 12.87 27.12 10.01
N ARG A 63 14.16 26.83 10.20
CA ARG A 63 14.88 25.87 9.36
C ARG A 63 14.38 24.45 9.60
N PRO A 64 14.17 23.63 8.56
CA PRO A 64 13.84 22.23 8.75
C PRO A 64 14.91 21.50 9.57
N THR A 65 14.47 20.68 10.52
CA THR A 65 15.29 19.85 11.40
C THR A 65 14.85 18.40 11.32
N ILE A 66 15.75 17.49 11.69
CA ILE A 66 15.39 16.12 12.04
C ILE A 66 14.77 16.16 13.45
N ARG A 67 13.59 15.56 13.59
CA ARG A 67 12.92 15.35 14.88
C ARG A 67 13.46 14.07 15.52
N SER A 68 13.69 14.06 16.84
CA SER A 68 14.04 12.80 17.51
C SER A 68 12.82 11.89 17.60
N ALA A 69 13.01 10.58 17.40
CA ALA A 69 11.96 9.61 17.69
C ALA A 69 11.61 9.56 19.19
N LEU A 70 12.50 10.05 20.08
CA LEU A 70 12.23 10.21 21.52
C LEU A 70 11.10 11.21 21.80
N ASP A 71 10.93 12.21 20.94
CA ASP A 71 9.93 13.27 21.11
C ASP A 71 8.50 12.79 20.77
N GLY A 72 8.34 11.52 20.37
CA GLY A 72 7.05 10.89 20.09
C GLY A 72 6.64 10.99 18.63
N LEU A 73 5.42 11.48 18.38
CA LEU A 73 4.91 11.78 17.03
C LEU A 73 5.19 13.23 16.66
N SER A 74 5.15 13.54 15.36
CA SER A 74 5.26 14.93 14.91
C SER A 74 4.09 15.79 15.38
N ASP A 75 4.34 17.08 15.49
CA ASP A 75 3.33 18.12 15.71
C ASP A 75 2.21 18.03 14.67
N GLN A 76 2.56 17.73 13.42
CA GLN A 76 1.66 17.60 12.28
C GLN A 76 0.79 16.34 12.40
N GLU A 77 1.37 15.17 12.72
CA GLU A 77 0.62 13.93 12.94
C GLU A 77 -0.30 14.07 14.17
N THR A 78 0.19 14.65 15.27
CA THR A 78 -0.60 14.89 16.49
C THR A 78 -1.81 15.80 16.24
N LYS A 79 -1.61 16.95 15.57
CA LYS A 79 -2.71 17.87 15.20
C LYS A 79 -3.70 17.24 14.21
N TRP A 80 -3.20 16.42 13.29
CA TRP A 80 -4.04 15.67 12.36
C TRP A 80 -4.87 14.58 13.07
N LEU A 81 -4.29 13.90 14.07
CA LEU A 81 -4.98 12.90 14.89
C LEU A 81 -6.18 13.51 15.65
N GLU A 82 -6.10 14.75 16.13
CA GLU A 82 -7.24 15.43 16.77
C GLU A 82 -8.47 15.58 15.86
N LEU A 83 -8.25 15.66 14.54
CA LEU A 83 -9.29 15.68 13.52
C LEU A 83 -9.70 14.24 13.16
N ARG A 84 -8.73 13.36 12.88
CA ARG A 84 -8.99 11.97 12.51
C ARG A 84 -9.81 11.23 13.56
N ARG A 85 -9.46 11.36 14.84
CA ARG A 85 -10.14 10.68 15.97
C ARG A 85 -11.60 11.11 16.15
N LYS A 86 -12.01 12.26 15.60
CA LYS A 86 -13.42 12.69 15.53
C LYS A 86 -14.09 12.15 14.27
N ALA A 87 -13.40 12.19 13.13
CA ALA A 87 -13.89 11.68 11.85
C ALA A 87 -14.10 10.15 11.82
N THR A 88 -13.42 9.38 12.67
CA THR A 88 -13.62 7.92 12.77
C THR A 88 -14.87 7.51 13.59
N VAL A 89 -15.46 8.42 14.38
CA VAL A 89 -16.55 8.10 15.31
C VAL A 89 -17.81 7.60 14.60
N GLU A 90 -18.34 8.37 13.65
CA GLU A 90 -19.56 8.01 12.91
C GLU A 90 -19.38 6.71 12.12
N PRO A 91 -18.33 6.52 11.28
CA PRO A 91 -18.07 5.25 10.60
C PRO A 91 -17.94 4.04 11.54
N MET A 92 -17.33 4.23 12.71
CA MET A 92 -17.17 3.18 13.72
C MET A 92 -18.52 2.83 14.38
N VAL A 93 -19.32 3.83 14.78
CA VAL A 93 -20.69 3.63 15.28
C VAL A 93 -21.51 2.83 14.27
N ASP A 94 -21.43 3.21 13.00
CA ASP A 94 -22.19 2.59 11.91
C ASP A 94 -21.79 1.12 11.67
N LEU A 95 -20.48 0.85 11.64
CA LEU A 95 -19.93 -0.51 11.52
C LEU A 95 -20.35 -1.39 12.71
N LEU A 96 -20.14 -0.93 13.94
CA LEU A 96 -20.42 -1.71 15.14
C LEU A 96 -21.93 -1.93 15.35
N LYS A 97 -22.77 -0.96 14.94
CA LYS A 97 -24.24 -1.09 14.96
C LYS A 97 -24.72 -2.17 13.97
N ARG A 98 -24.13 -2.25 12.78
CA ARG A 98 -24.42 -3.34 11.82
C ARG A 98 -23.98 -4.72 12.34
N ALA A 99 -22.90 -4.78 13.12
CA ALA A 99 -22.37 -6.01 13.69
C ALA A 99 -23.23 -6.62 14.81
N ASN A 100 -24.17 -5.84 15.38
CA ASN A 100 -25.24 -6.28 16.29
C ASN A 100 -24.77 -7.21 17.42
N ILE A 101 -23.85 -6.72 18.25
CA ILE A 101 -23.36 -7.44 19.44
C ILE A 101 -24.53 -7.62 20.42
N ALA A 102 -24.86 -8.87 20.73
CA ALA A 102 -25.96 -9.18 21.66
C ALA A 102 -25.69 -8.58 23.04
N ASP A 103 -26.74 -8.00 23.63
CA ASP A 103 -26.76 -7.40 24.97
C ASP A 103 -25.70 -6.28 25.22
N PHE A 104 -25.18 -5.67 24.15
CA PHE A 104 -24.20 -4.58 24.24
C PHE A 104 -24.44 -3.48 23.19
N ASP A 105 -24.80 -2.28 23.66
CA ASP A 105 -24.97 -1.11 22.79
C ASP A 105 -23.61 -0.49 22.43
N ALA A 106 -22.98 -1.05 21.40
CA ALA A 106 -21.71 -0.58 20.88
C ALA A 106 -21.77 0.86 20.31
N ALA A 107 -22.95 1.30 19.84
CA ALA A 107 -23.13 2.66 19.34
C ALA A 107 -23.13 3.66 20.50
N ALA A 108 -23.86 3.38 21.58
CA ALA A 108 -23.82 4.20 22.80
C ALA A 108 -22.42 4.18 23.42
N TYR A 109 -21.75 3.03 23.46
CA TYR A 109 -20.38 2.90 23.99
C TYR A 109 -19.40 3.83 23.25
N VAL A 110 -19.37 3.80 21.91
CA VAL A 110 -18.47 4.65 21.12
C VAL A 110 -18.83 6.13 21.23
N ASN A 111 -20.12 6.50 21.20
CA ASN A 111 -20.54 7.90 21.38
C ASN A 111 -20.19 8.44 22.79
N ASN A 112 -20.32 7.61 23.83
CA ASN A 112 -19.94 7.98 25.19
C ASN A 112 -18.42 8.15 25.32
N ALA A 113 -17.62 7.26 24.71
CA ALA A 113 -16.17 7.45 24.64
C ALA A 113 -15.82 8.75 23.89
N ALA A 114 -16.38 8.97 22.70
CA ALA A 114 -16.13 10.16 21.90
C ALA A 114 -16.48 11.49 22.61
N THR A 115 -17.47 11.47 23.50
CA THR A 115 -17.91 12.65 24.26
C THR A 115 -17.07 12.90 25.52
N ASN A 116 -16.64 11.84 26.22
CA ASN A 116 -16.02 11.96 27.55
C ASN A 116 -14.49 11.80 27.53
N ASP A 117 -13.96 10.93 26.68
CA ASP A 117 -12.53 10.62 26.56
C ASP A 117 -12.21 10.01 25.18
N LEU A 118 -11.71 10.84 24.26
CA LEU A 118 -11.30 10.40 22.93
C LEU A 118 -10.22 9.31 22.95
N SER A 119 -9.41 9.19 24.02
CA SER A 119 -8.35 8.18 24.13
C SER A 119 -8.90 6.76 24.37
N ALA A 120 -10.12 6.67 24.92
CA ALA A 120 -10.85 5.42 25.11
C ALA A 120 -11.41 4.84 23.80
N LEU A 121 -11.51 5.63 22.72
CA LEU A 121 -11.92 5.11 21.41
C LEU A 121 -10.89 4.11 20.86
N PRO A 122 -11.34 2.98 20.26
CA PRO A 122 -10.47 2.07 19.53
C PRO A 122 -9.62 2.78 18.47
N ASN A 123 -8.32 2.58 18.51
CA ASN A 123 -7.40 3.05 17.49
C ASN A 123 -7.09 1.93 16.48
N ILE A 124 -7.72 1.99 15.30
CA ILE A 124 -7.67 0.91 14.31
C ILE A 124 -6.59 1.20 13.25
N ALA A 125 -5.81 0.19 12.88
CA ALA A 125 -4.90 0.25 11.72
C ALA A 125 -5.12 -0.94 10.77
N ILE A 126 -4.69 -0.76 9.52
CA ILE A 126 -4.64 -1.81 8.48
C ILE A 126 -3.22 -1.87 7.95
N ALA A 127 -2.68 -3.08 7.79
CA ALA A 127 -1.36 -3.34 7.21
C ALA A 127 -1.51 -4.28 6.00
N VAL A 128 -0.97 -3.90 4.84
CA VAL A 128 -1.01 -4.71 3.61
C VAL A 128 0.39 -5.16 3.25
N SER A 129 0.56 -6.48 3.08
CA SER A 129 1.86 -7.11 2.84
C SER A 129 2.51 -6.74 1.50
N GLY A 130 3.77 -7.13 1.35
CA GLY A 130 4.42 -7.22 0.05
C GLY A 130 4.06 -8.46 -0.75
N GLY A 131 4.61 -8.54 -1.97
CA GLY A 131 4.28 -9.57 -2.97
C GLY A 131 3.81 -9.05 -4.34
N GLY A 132 4.27 -7.86 -4.75
CA GLY A 132 3.96 -7.29 -6.07
C GLY A 132 2.46 -7.19 -6.39
N TYR A 133 2.08 -7.45 -7.64
CA TYR A 133 0.70 -7.35 -8.08
C TYR A 133 -0.26 -8.30 -7.34
N ARG A 134 0.20 -9.48 -6.90
CA ARG A 134 -0.59 -10.37 -6.04
C ARG A 134 -1.05 -9.65 -4.77
N ALA A 135 -0.11 -8.99 -4.10
CA ALA A 135 -0.38 -8.28 -2.85
C ALA A 135 -1.24 -7.03 -3.07
N LEU A 136 -1.00 -6.29 -4.16
CA LEU A 136 -1.88 -5.19 -4.58
C LEU A 136 -3.32 -5.68 -4.74
N MET A 137 -3.55 -6.73 -5.53
CA MET A 137 -4.90 -7.20 -5.87
C MET A 137 -5.62 -7.88 -4.69
N ASN A 138 -4.93 -8.74 -3.93
CA ASN A 138 -5.52 -9.37 -2.74
C ASN A 138 -5.79 -8.33 -1.62
N GLY A 139 -4.83 -7.43 -1.39
CA GLY A 139 -5.00 -6.29 -0.48
C GLY A 139 -6.14 -5.36 -0.90
N ALA A 140 -6.28 -5.10 -2.22
CA ALA A 140 -7.39 -4.33 -2.76
C ALA A 140 -8.74 -5.00 -2.48
N GLY A 141 -8.82 -6.33 -2.50
CA GLY A 141 -9.99 -7.08 -2.05
C GLY A 141 -10.36 -6.79 -0.59
N PHE A 142 -9.39 -6.83 0.32
CA PHE A 142 -9.62 -6.47 1.72
C PHE A 142 -10.03 -5.00 1.89
N VAL A 143 -9.33 -4.06 1.23
CA VAL A 143 -9.64 -2.63 1.31
C VAL A 143 -11.04 -2.35 0.74
N ALA A 144 -11.45 -3.02 -0.35
CA ALA A 144 -12.80 -2.94 -0.89
C ALA A 144 -13.86 -3.48 0.07
N ALA A 145 -13.58 -4.56 0.80
CA ALA A 145 -14.48 -5.06 1.84
C ALA A 145 -14.61 -4.10 3.03
N ALA A 146 -13.52 -3.42 3.39
CA ALA A 146 -13.46 -2.45 4.48
C ALA A 146 -14.03 -1.06 4.12
N ASP A 147 -14.09 -0.70 2.84
CA ASP A 147 -14.54 0.61 2.35
C ASP A 147 -16.07 0.70 2.25
N SER A 148 -16.71 1.61 3.01
CA SER A 148 -18.16 1.82 2.94
C SER A 148 -18.67 2.34 1.59
N ARG A 149 -17.77 2.82 0.71
CA ARG A 149 -18.07 3.30 -0.64
C ARG A 149 -18.16 2.17 -1.67
N THR A 150 -17.67 0.97 -1.34
CA THR A 150 -17.71 -0.19 -2.23
C THR A 150 -19.12 -0.79 -2.27
N THR A 151 -19.56 -1.13 -3.48
CA THR A 151 -20.89 -1.67 -3.77
C THR A 151 -21.16 -2.96 -3.00
N GLY A 152 -21.99 -2.85 -1.96
CA GLY A 152 -22.42 -3.99 -1.15
C GLY A 152 -21.58 -4.28 0.11
N ALA A 153 -20.46 -3.58 0.34
CA ALA A 153 -19.60 -3.79 1.51
C ALA A 153 -20.30 -3.53 2.86
N THR A 154 -21.41 -2.79 2.87
CA THR A 154 -22.24 -2.49 4.05
C THR A 154 -23.48 -3.38 4.20
N LYS A 155 -23.67 -4.39 3.34
CA LYS A 155 -24.75 -5.38 3.45
C LYS A 155 -24.45 -6.41 4.55
N THR A 156 -25.42 -7.28 4.85
CA THR A 156 -25.27 -8.42 5.78
C THR A 156 -23.99 -9.20 5.48
N GLY A 157 -23.17 -9.45 6.51
CA GLY A 157 -21.89 -10.14 6.38
C GLY A 157 -20.70 -9.27 5.96
N GLY A 158 -20.93 -8.02 5.57
CA GLY A 158 -19.89 -7.06 5.19
C GLY A 158 -19.25 -6.33 6.38
N ILE A 159 -18.06 -5.76 6.14
CA ILE A 159 -17.26 -4.99 7.11
C ILE A 159 -17.01 -3.54 6.65
N GLY A 160 -17.78 -3.07 5.66
CA GLY A 160 -17.66 -1.72 5.10
C GLY A 160 -17.85 -0.64 6.15
N GLY A 161 -16.99 0.36 6.12
CA GLY A 161 -16.85 1.39 7.15
C GLY A 161 -15.60 1.19 8.04
N LEU A 162 -15.00 -0.01 8.02
CA LEU A 162 -13.73 -0.27 8.71
C LEU A 162 -12.61 0.65 8.21
N LEU A 163 -12.46 0.82 6.90
CA LEU A 163 -11.46 1.72 6.31
C LEU A 163 -11.68 3.18 6.76
N GLN A 164 -12.94 3.61 6.81
CA GLN A 164 -13.31 4.94 7.29
C GLN A 164 -13.09 5.11 8.81
N ALA A 165 -13.13 4.03 9.59
CA ALA A 165 -12.81 4.01 11.01
C ALA A 165 -11.30 3.85 11.33
N SER A 166 -10.47 3.43 10.36
CA SER A 166 -9.02 3.24 10.55
C SER A 166 -8.23 4.55 10.65
N THR A 167 -7.41 4.69 11.69
CA THR A 167 -6.46 5.81 11.82
C THR A 167 -5.30 5.68 10.85
N TYR A 168 -4.76 4.47 10.65
CA TYR A 168 -3.58 4.21 9.82
C TYR A 168 -3.86 3.17 8.73
N LEU A 169 -3.22 3.34 7.57
CA LEU A 169 -3.16 2.34 6.49
C LEU A 169 -1.70 2.23 6.02
N ALA A 170 -1.04 1.14 6.38
CA ALA A 170 0.35 0.86 6.01
C ALA A 170 0.45 -0.14 4.86
N GLY A 171 1.44 0.05 3.99
CA GLY A 171 1.78 -0.86 2.89
C GLY A 171 3.29 -0.97 2.70
N LEU A 172 3.75 -2.12 2.22
CA LEU A 172 5.12 -2.29 1.71
C LEU A 172 5.09 -3.04 0.38
N SER A 173 6.08 -2.85 -0.48
CA SER A 173 6.16 -3.50 -1.80
C SER A 173 4.85 -3.35 -2.60
N GLY A 174 4.27 -4.45 -3.08
CA GLY A 174 2.95 -4.49 -3.71
C GLY A 174 1.77 -3.95 -2.87
N GLY A 175 1.81 -4.10 -1.55
CA GLY A 175 0.88 -3.43 -0.64
C GLY A 175 1.13 -1.92 -0.59
N GLY A 176 2.38 -1.50 -0.73
CA GLY A 176 2.75 -0.09 -0.89
C GLY A 176 2.28 0.52 -2.21
N TRP A 177 2.24 -0.26 -3.29
CA TRP A 177 1.62 0.15 -4.56
C TRP A 177 0.13 0.39 -4.41
N LEU A 178 -0.59 -0.47 -3.67
CA LEU A 178 -2.01 -0.30 -3.37
C LEU A 178 -2.26 1.00 -2.59
N VAL A 179 -1.54 1.21 -1.48
CA VAL A 179 -1.71 2.39 -0.62
C VAL A 179 -1.32 3.66 -1.38
N GLY A 180 -0.16 3.66 -2.05
CA GLY A 180 0.31 4.78 -2.86
C GLY A 180 -0.66 5.11 -4.00
N SER A 181 -1.18 4.12 -4.72
CA SER A 181 -2.18 4.32 -5.79
C SER A 181 -3.49 4.90 -5.25
N ILE A 182 -4.01 4.40 -4.12
CA ILE A 182 -5.21 4.96 -3.50
C ILE A 182 -5.03 6.45 -3.20
N PHE A 183 -3.93 6.83 -2.54
CA PHE A 183 -3.72 8.22 -2.13
C PHE A 183 -3.30 9.15 -3.27
N ALA A 184 -2.47 8.71 -4.22
CA ALA A 184 -2.13 9.46 -5.44
C ALA A 184 -3.40 9.89 -6.20
N ASN A 185 -4.41 9.02 -6.21
CA ASN A 185 -5.70 9.24 -6.85
C ASN A 185 -6.76 9.82 -5.89
N ASN A 186 -6.35 10.67 -4.94
CA ASN A 186 -7.21 11.32 -3.93
C ASN A 186 -8.12 10.34 -3.16
N PHE A 187 -7.49 9.32 -2.58
CA PHE A 187 -8.17 8.30 -1.78
C PHE A 187 -9.31 7.60 -2.55
N SER A 188 -9.15 7.39 -3.85
CA SER A 188 -10.14 6.71 -4.71
C SER A 188 -10.48 5.32 -4.17
N SER A 189 -11.73 4.88 -4.37
CA SER A 189 -12.12 3.51 -4.00
C SER A 189 -11.46 2.48 -4.92
N VAL A 190 -11.30 1.26 -4.42
CA VAL A 190 -10.78 0.12 -5.19
C VAL A 190 -11.60 -0.11 -6.47
N GLU A 191 -12.93 0.07 -6.42
CA GLU A 191 -13.78 -0.06 -7.61
C GLU A 191 -13.46 1.01 -8.66
N THR A 192 -13.26 2.27 -8.23
CA THR A 192 -12.89 3.38 -9.12
C THR A 192 -11.54 3.15 -9.80
N LEU A 193 -10.56 2.59 -9.07
CA LEU A 193 -9.23 2.30 -9.63
C LEU A 193 -9.26 1.08 -10.56
N ARG A 194 -9.96 0.01 -10.17
CA ARG A 194 -10.17 -1.21 -10.98
C ARG A 194 -10.90 -0.91 -12.29
N ASP A 195 -11.97 -0.13 -12.25
CA ASP A 195 -12.82 0.12 -13.42
C ASP A 195 -12.28 1.28 -14.28
N GLY A 196 -11.45 2.15 -13.68
CA GLY A 196 -10.76 3.22 -14.36
C GLY A 196 -11.69 4.28 -14.95
N SER A 197 -11.25 4.89 -16.05
CA SER A 197 -12.04 5.84 -16.83
C SER A 197 -11.59 5.79 -18.31
N PRO A 198 -12.41 6.21 -19.27
CA PRO A 198 -12.06 6.10 -20.70
C PRO A 198 -10.72 6.77 -21.04
N GLY A 199 -9.75 5.98 -21.49
CA GLY A 199 -8.39 6.45 -21.81
C GLY A 199 -7.43 6.52 -20.62
N SER A 200 -7.84 6.07 -19.43
CA SER A 200 -6.94 5.85 -18.29
C SER A 200 -6.36 4.44 -18.31
N ASN A 201 -5.11 4.32 -17.88
CA ASN A 201 -4.39 3.05 -17.72
C ASN A 201 -4.25 2.63 -16.25
N VAL A 202 -4.94 3.33 -15.33
CA VAL A 202 -4.90 3.00 -13.91
C VAL A 202 -5.46 1.58 -13.70
N TRP A 203 -4.64 0.76 -13.06
CA TRP A 203 -4.83 -0.68 -12.83
C TRP A 203 -5.08 -1.52 -14.10
N GLY A 204 -4.74 -0.99 -15.29
CA GLY A 204 -4.76 -1.70 -16.57
C GLY A 204 -3.60 -2.69 -16.67
N PHE A 205 -3.67 -3.77 -15.89
CA PHE A 205 -2.60 -4.77 -15.76
C PHE A 205 -2.57 -5.78 -16.93
N GLU A 206 -3.51 -5.72 -17.89
CA GLU A 206 -3.43 -6.53 -19.11
C GLU A 206 -2.19 -6.19 -19.95
N ASN A 207 -1.74 -4.94 -19.83
CA ASN A 207 -0.51 -4.46 -20.42
C ASN A 207 0.66 -4.65 -19.46
N SER A 208 1.72 -5.27 -19.98
CA SER A 208 2.96 -5.46 -19.23
C SER A 208 3.59 -4.11 -18.90
N ILE A 209 4.02 -3.94 -17.65
CA ILE A 209 4.77 -2.77 -17.18
C ILE A 209 6.03 -2.49 -18.04
N PHE A 210 6.58 -3.51 -18.70
CA PHE A 210 7.72 -3.39 -19.62
C PHE A 210 7.35 -2.90 -21.02
N LYS A 211 6.08 -3.01 -21.42
CA LYS A 211 5.56 -2.49 -22.71
C LYS A 211 4.97 -1.09 -22.59
N GLY A 212 4.48 -0.73 -21.40
CA GLY A 212 3.70 0.48 -21.16
C GLY A 212 2.26 0.35 -21.66
N PRO A 213 1.47 1.45 -21.59
CA PRO A 213 0.07 1.47 -21.97
C PRO A 213 -0.17 1.43 -23.49
N ASP A 214 -1.39 1.04 -23.88
CA ASP A 214 -1.84 1.08 -25.27
C ASP A 214 -2.23 2.50 -25.71
N GLU A 215 -1.34 3.17 -26.43
CA GLU A 215 -1.68 4.38 -27.18
C GLU A 215 -2.26 4.07 -28.57
N ARG A 216 -2.95 5.05 -29.16
CA ARG A 216 -3.51 4.95 -30.53
C ARG A 216 -2.40 4.98 -31.59
N GLY A 217 -1.74 3.84 -31.81
CA GLY A 217 -0.57 3.77 -32.68
C GLY A 217 -0.12 2.34 -32.99
N ILE A 218 1.16 2.20 -33.38
CA ILE A 218 1.81 0.89 -33.57
C ILE A 218 2.47 0.51 -32.25
N SER A 219 2.10 -0.63 -31.67
CA SER A 219 2.54 -1.08 -30.33
C SER A 219 4.05 -0.91 -30.03
N ILE A 220 4.94 -1.18 -30.99
CA ILE A 220 6.40 -1.00 -30.82
C ILE A 220 6.79 0.48 -30.66
N LEU A 221 6.15 1.40 -31.40
CA LEU A 221 6.37 2.84 -31.26
C LEU A 221 5.83 3.35 -29.92
N ASN A 222 4.70 2.80 -29.45
CA ASN A 222 4.15 3.13 -28.13
C ASN A 222 5.14 2.73 -27.01
N THR A 223 5.70 1.52 -27.05
CA THR A 223 6.71 1.06 -26.06
C THR A 223 7.99 1.91 -26.10
N ALA A 224 8.44 2.30 -27.30
CA ALA A 224 9.60 3.18 -27.44
C ALA A 224 9.34 4.59 -26.89
N SER A 225 8.15 5.16 -27.13
CA SER A 225 7.76 6.47 -26.57
C SER A 225 7.67 6.41 -25.06
N TYR A 226 6.93 5.44 -24.51
CA TYR A 226 6.78 5.21 -23.07
C TYR A 226 8.13 5.18 -22.33
N TRP A 227 9.09 4.40 -22.83
CA TRP A 227 10.42 4.33 -22.23
C TRP A 227 11.28 5.58 -22.49
N ASN A 228 11.07 6.28 -23.61
CA ASN A 228 11.71 7.57 -23.87
C ASN A 228 11.20 8.64 -22.89
N ASP A 229 9.90 8.64 -22.57
CA ASP A 229 9.29 9.59 -21.64
C ASP A 229 9.70 9.31 -20.19
N ILE A 230 9.86 8.03 -19.82
CA ILE A 230 10.54 7.63 -18.57
C ILE A 230 12.01 8.10 -18.58
N GLY A 231 12.76 7.82 -19.65
CA GLY A 231 14.16 8.21 -19.79
C GLY A 231 14.39 9.72 -19.69
N ASN A 232 13.53 10.51 -20.32
CA ASN A 232 13.56 11.98 -20.23
C ASN A 232 13.19 12.47 -18.82
N ALA A 233 12.23 11.83 -18.14
CA ALA A 233 11.89 12.16 -16.76
C ALA A 233 13.08 11.91 -15.82
N VAL A 234 13.70 10.73 -15.88
CA VAL A 234 14.87 10.39 -15.04
C VAL A 234 16.09 11.24 -15.43
N GLY A 235 16.34 11.44 -16.73
CA GLY A 235 17.38 12.35 -17.24
C GLY A 235 17.22 13.78 -16.69
N SER A 236 15.99 14.29 -16.57
CA SER A 236 15.76 15.61 -15.97
C SER A 236 16.14 15.72 -14.49
N LYS A 237 16.14 14.60 -13.75
CA LYS A 237 16.63 14.52 -12.35
C LYS A 237 18.16 14.56 -12.32
N ALA A 238 18.83 13.83 -13.23
CA ALA A 238 20.28 13.88 -13.39
C ALA A 238 20.77 15.27 -13.86
N ASP A 239 20.10 15.89 -14.84
CA ASP A 239 20.38 17.25 -15.32
C ASP A 239 20.21 18.31 -14.21
N ALA A 240 19.35 18.04 -13.22
CA ALA A 240 19.17 18.88 -12.03
C ALA A 240 20.23 18.64 -10.93
N GLY A 241 21.18 17.73 -11.14
CA GLY A 241 22.28 17.43 -10.23
C GLY A 241 21.94 16.43 -9.12
N PHE A 242 20.95 15.56 -9.32
CA PHE A 242 20.58 14.50 -8.37
C PHE A 242 20.88 13.13 -8.94
N GLU A 243 21.46 12.25 -8.12
CA GLU A 243 21.75 10.87 -8.50
C GLU A 243 20.47 10.09 -8.85
N THR A 244 20.61 9.17 -9.81
CA THR A 244 19.51 8.36 -10.36
C THR A 244 19.87 6.89 -10.31
N SER A 245 18.93 6.05 -9.89
CA SER A 245 19.12 4.59 -9.81
C SER A 245 18.08 3.83 -10.63
N ILE A 246 18.20 2.50 -10.66
CA ILE A 246 17.19 1.63 -11.29
C ILE A 246 15.79 1.85 -10.67
N THR A 247 15.73 2.23 -9.39
CA THR A 247 14.48 2.55 -8.70
C THR A 247 13.76 3.77 -9.28
N ASP A 248 14.47 4.74 -9.88
CA ASP A 248 13.83 5.84 -10.60
C ASP A 248 13.03 5.31 -11.81
N TYR A 249 13.66 4.53 -12.68
CA TYR A 249 13.01 3.89 -13.83
C TYR A 249 11.83 3.01 -13.41
N TRP A 250 12.00 2.23 -12.34
CA TRP A 250 10.97 1.38 -11.77
C TRP A 250 9.77 2.16 -11.21
N GLY A 251 10.02 3.16 -10.37
CA GLY A 251 9.00 4.02 -9.79
C GLY A 251 8.22 4.82 -10.84
N ARG A 252 8.91 5.23 -11.91
CA ARG A 252 8.25 5.84 -13.09
C ARG A 252 7.37 4.84 -13.83
N ALA A 253 7.87 3.65 -14.16
CA ALA A 253 7.10 2.60 -14.83
C ALA A 253 5.83 2.21 -14.05
N LEU A 254 5.98 1.97 -12.74
CA LEU A 254 4.86 1.72 -11.82
C LEU A 254 3.81 2.85 -11.87
N SER A 255 4.25 4.10 -11.95
CA SER A 255 3.34 5.25 -11.92
C SER A 255 2.34 5.28 -13.08
N TYR A 256 2.69 4.78 -14.28
CA TYR A 256 1.77 4.75 -15.43
C TYR A 256 0.56 3.82 -15.21
N GLN A 257 0.70 2.80 -14.36
CA GLN A 257 -0.39 1.87 -14.01
C GLN A 257 -1.02 2.18 -12.63
N LEU A 258 -0.40 3.03 -11.81
CA LEU A 258 -0.84 3.32 -10.43
C LEU A 258 -1.34 4.76 -10.20
N VAL A 259 -0.94 5.73 -11.02
CA VAL A 259 -1.31 7.14 -10.89
C VAL A 259 -2.15 7.55 -12.11
N ASN A 260 -3.44 7.85 -11.89
CA ASN A 260 -4.39 8.26 -12.92
C ASN A 260 -4.20 9.74 -13.30
N ALA A 261 -3.02 10.07 -13.81
CA ALA A 261 -2.66 11.37 -14.36
C ALA A 261 -1.85 11.17 -15.64
N THR A 262 -1.76 12.21 -16.48
CA THR A 262 -0.89 12.22 -17.65
C THR A 262 0.52 11.78 -17.27
N ASP A 263 1.08 10.87 -18.06
CA ASP A 263 2.40 10.27 -17.90
C ASP A 263 2.65 9.65 -16.52
N GLY A 264 1.61 9.18 -15.81
CA GLY A 264 1.76 8.69 -14.44
C GLY A 264 2.22 9.80 -13.46
N GLY A 265 1.80 11.04 -13.68
CA GLY A 265 1.93 12.15 -12.73
C GLY A 265 3.36 12.43 -12.23
N PRO A 266 4.32 12.79 -13.10
CA PRO A 266 5.70 13.05 -12.68
C PRO A 266 5.83 14.15 -11.60
N ALA A 267 4.90 15.11 -11.54
CA ALA A 267 4.90 16.19 -10.55
C ALA A 267 4.23 15.86 -9.19
N PHE A 268 3.74 14.64 -8.99
CA PHE A 268 2.98 14.24 -7.80
C PHE A 268 3.94 13.73 -6.72
N THR A 269 3.82 14.25 -5.50
CA THR A 269 4.73 13.95 -4.39
C THR A 269 4.00 13.33 -3.21
N PHE A 270 4.66 12.48 -2.43
CA PHE A 270 4.05 11.81 -1.28
C PHE A 270 3.64 12.83 -0.21
N SER A 271 4.43 13.89 -0.01
CA SER A 271 4.08 15.02 0.86
C SER A 271 2.93 15.89 0.35
N SER A 272 2.48 15.76 -0.91
CA SER A 272 1.29 16.49 -1.39
C SER A 272 -0.03 15.86 -0.91
N ILE A 273 0.00 14.62 -0.40
CA ILE A 273 -1.12 13.99 0.31
C ILE A 273 -1.54 14.88 1.51
N ALA A 274 -0.57 15.47 2.21
CA ALA A 274 -0.83 16.39 3.33
C ALA A 274 -1.65 17.64 2.96
N LYS A 275 -1.85 17.90 1.66
CA LYS A 275 -2.53 19.08 1.11
C LYS A 275 -3.88 18.75 0.47
N THR A 276 -4.34 17.49 0.46
CA THR A 276 -5.64 17.13 -0.13
C THR A 276 -6.79 17.45 0.83
N ASP A 277 -7.91 17.91 0.28
CA ASP A 277 -9.07 18.39 1.05
C ASP A 277 -9.54 17.36 2.11
N ASN A 278 -9.57 16.08 1.75
CA ASN A 278 -9.98 14.96 2.61
C ASN A 278 -8.95 14.63 3.71
N PHE A 279 -7.65 14.71 3.42
CA PHE A 279 -6.60 14.45 4.40
C PHE A 279 -6.53 15.59 5.43
N ILE A 280 -6.59 16.85 4.98
CA ILE A 280 -6.65 18.03 5.86
C ILE A 280 -7.84 17.94 6.83
N GLN A 281 -8.98 17.40 6.38
CA GLN A 281 -10.17 17.19 7.21
C GLN A 281 -10.13 15.92 8.07
N GLY A 282 -9.05 15.13 8.04
CA GLY A 282 -8.94 13.87 8.78
C GLY A 282 -9.90 12.77 8.28
N GLN A 283 -10.43 12.86 7.06
CA GLN A 283 -11.45 11.93 6.53
C GLN A 283 -10.87 10.61 6.02
N THR A 284 -9.58 10.59 5.67
CA THR A 284 -8.83 9.39 5.27
C THR A 284 -8.03 8.83 6.45
N PRO A 285 -7.60 7.55 6.43
CA PRO A 285 -6.46 7.10 7.24
C PRO A 285 -5.17 7.87 6.89
N PHE A 286 -4.16 7.73 7.74
CA PHE A 286 -2.80 8.17 7.47
C PHE A 286 -2.07 7.09 6.66
N PRO A 287 -1.58 7.38 5.45
CA PRO A 287 -0.82 6.41 4.66
C PRO A 287 0.62 6.29 5.18
N ILE A 288 1.10 5.06 5.28
CA ILE A 288 2.49 4.75 5.59
C ILE A 288 3.04 3.80 4.53
N LEU A 289 4.15 4.15 3.88
CA LEU A 289 4.92 3.19 3.08
C LEU A 289 6.19 2.79 3.84
N VAL A 290 6.61 1.54 3.74
CA VAL A 290 7.80 1.01 4.45
C VAL A 290 8.89 0.57 3.47
N ALA A 291 10.15 0.84 3.83
CA ALA A 291 11.36 0.40 3.13
C ALA A 291 12.44 0.01 4.15
N ASP A 292 13.32 -0.93 3.78
CA ASP A 292 14.41 -1.37 4.66
C ASP A 292 15.70 -0.62 4.35
N GLY A 293 16.43 -0.24 5.40
CA GLY A 293 17.75 0.37 5.31
C GLY A 293 18.84 -0.67 5.05
N ARG A 294 19.52 -0.56 3.90
CA ARG A 294 20.69 -1.36 3.56
C ARG A 294 21.95 -0.65 4.05
N SER A 295 22.77 -1.34 4.84
CA SER A 295 24.04 -0.77 5.29
C SER A 295 25.07 -0.75 4.15
N PRO A 296 25.90 0.30 4.00
CA PRO A 296 26.91 0.36 2.95
C PRO A 296 27.79 -0.90 2.88
N GLY A 297 28.02 -1.39 1.66
CA GLY A 297 28.80 -2.60 1.41
C GLY A 297 28.14 -3.93 1.76
N THR A 298 26.91 -3.94 2.31
CA THR A 298 26.14 -5.17 2.57
C THR A 298 25.21 -5.50 1.41
N LYS A 299 24.73 -6.75 1.34
CA LYS A 299 23.66 -7.20 0.42
C LYS A 299 22.54 -7.98 1.11
N ILE A 300 22.79 -8.50 2.31
CA ILE A 300 21.80 -9.23 3.10
C ILE A 300 21.09 -8.23 4.00
N ILE A 301 19.77 -8.15 3.85
CA ILE A 301 18.90 -7.47 4.81
C ILE A 301 18.61 -8.47 5.93
N SER A 302 18.97 -8.12 7.15
CA SER A 302 18.74 -8.97 8.33
C SER A 302 17.47 -8.51 9.06
N LEU A 303 16.90 -9.35 9.91
CA LEU A 303 15.79 -8.96 10.81
C LEU A 303 16.13 -7.78 11.76
N ASN A 304 17.41 -7.39 11.85
CA ASN A 304 17.88 -6.18 12.53
C ASN A 304 18.18 -5.02 11.56
N ALA A 305 17.59 -5.00 10.36
CA ALA A 305 17.63 -3.85 9.46
C ALA A 305 16.84 -2.68 10.05
N THR A 306 17.24 -1.45 9.70
CA THR A 306 16.51 -0.26 10.09
C THR A 306 15.29 -0.12 9.20
N VAL A 307 14.10 -0.23 9.77
CA VAL A 307 12.83 -0.09 9.08
C VAL A 307 12.52 1.39 8.96
N TYR A 308 12.48 1.91 7.74
CA TYR A 308 12.11 3.29 7.44
C TYR A 308 10.64 3.36 7.04
N GLU A 309 9.92 4.32 7.62
CA GLU A 309 8.56 4.67 7.25
C GLU A 309 8.49 6.01 6.52
N PHE A 310 7.61 6.09 5.52
CA PHE A 310 7.31 7.30 4.75
C PHE A 310 5.85 7.71 5.04
N GLY A 311 5.68 8.86 5.69
CA GLY A 311 4.40 9.54 5.87
C GLY A 311 4.30 10.84 5.04
N PRO A 312 3.10 11.43 4.88
CA PRO A 312 2.94 12.72 4.20
C PRO A 312 3.67 13.90 4.86
N PHE A 313 3.98 13.78 6.17
CA PHE A 313 4.69 14.81 6.92
C PHE A 313 6.19 14.53 7.05
N GLU A 314 6.56 13.30 7.41
CA GLU A 314 7.91 12.91 7.77
C GLU A 314 8.27 11.52 7.25
N MET A 315 9.57 11.29 7.05
CA MET A 315 10.18 10.02 6.75
C MET A 315 11.25 9.74 7.81
N GLY A 316 11.37 8.51 8.29
CA GLY A 316 12.35 8.19 9.32
C GLY A 316 12.14 6.82 9.95
N SER A 317 12.68 6.63 11.15
CA SER A 317 12.57 5.37 11.87
C SER A 317 12.47 5.57 13.39
N PHE A 318 11.64 4.72 14.02
CA PHE A 318 11.59 4.52 15.47
C PHE A 318 12.62 3.49 15.98
N ASP A 319 13.35 2.81 15.09
CA ASP A 319 14.44 1.93 15.48
C ASP A 319 15.59 2.74 16.11
N PRO A 320 16.30 2.18 17.11
CA PRO A 320 17.31 2.88 17.89
C PRO A 320 18.60 3.15 17.10
N THR A 321 18.70 2.68 15.86
CA THR A 321 19.78 2.98 14.92
C THR A 321 19.70 4.45 14.49
N THR A 322 18.76 4.78 13.60
CA THR A 322 18.54 6.15 13.11
C THR A 322 17.79 7.01 14.11
N PHE A 323 16.73 6.46 14.73
CA PHE A 323 15.96 7.07 15.82
C PHE A 323 15.59 8.55 15.59
N GLY A 324 15.10 8.87 14.38
CA GLY A 324 14.82 10.23 13.96
C GLY A 324 14.05 10.31 12.65
N PHE A 325 13.46 11.48 12.42
CA PHE A 325 12.50 11.75 11.35
C PHE A 325 12.80 13.07 10.63
N VAL A 326 12.94 13.03 9.31
CA VAL A 326 13.14 14.19 8.43
C VAL A 326 11.81 14.57 7.76
N PRO A 327 11.49 15.86 7.54
CA PRO A 327 10.29 16.25 6.81
C PRO A 327 10.29 15.71 5.37
N THR A 328 9.30 14.89 4.98
CA THR A 328 9.24 14.19 3.68
C THR A 328 9.38 15.15 2.50
N LYS A 329 8.72 16.30 2.61
CA LYS A 329 8.76 17.39 1.62
C LYS A 329 10.19 17.86 1.30
N TYR A 330 11.11 17.71 2.25
CA TYR A 330 12.48 18.22 2.20
C TYR A 330 13.55 17.12 2.15
N ILE A 331 13.17 15.85 1.98
CA ILE A 331 13.99 14.66 2.25
C ILE A 331 15.41 14.63 1.62
N ALA A 332 15.64 15.31 0.48
CA ALA A 332 16.95 15.39 -0.17
C ALA A 332 17.71 16.71 0.10
N SER A 333 17.30 17.47 1.11
CA SER A 333 18.06 18.64 1.58
C SER A 333 19.27 18.19 2.40
N ASN A 334 20.31 19.01 2.46
CA ASN A 334 21.42 18.75 3.37
C ASN A 334 21.01 19.07 4.82
N PHE A 335 20.79 18.03 5.62
CA PHE A 335 20.46 18.10 7.05
C PHE A 335 21.67 17.80 7.96
N SER A 336 22.93 17.93 7.50
CA SER A 336 24.13 17.55 8.26
C SER A 336 24.10 18.00 9.73
N ASN A 337 24.15 17.03 10.65
CA ASN A 337 23.97 17.21 12.11
C ASN A 337 22.55 17.60 12.56
N GLY A 338 21.51 17.17 11.83
CA GLY A 338 20.11 17.30 12.22
C GLY A 338 19.38 18.56 11.76
N VAL A 339 19.98 19.44 10.96
CA VAL A 339 19.37 20.73 10.57
C VAL A 339 19.85 21.22 9.21
N VAL A 340 18.96 21.82 8.42
CA VAL A 340 19.36 22.52 7.18
C VAL A 340 20.10 23.82 7.53
N PRO A 341 21.36 24.02 7.07
CA PRO A 341 22.14 25.22 7.37
C PRO A 341 21.43 26.54 7.03
N LYS A 342 21.79 27.63 7.71
CA LYS A 342 21.15 28.96 7.53
C LYS A 342 21.38 29.55 6.14
N ASP A 343 22.52 29.25 5.55
CA ASP A 343 22.95 29.56 4.19
C ASP A 343 22.58 28.46 3.18
N GLY A 344 22.13 27.30 3.66
CA GLY A 344 21.66 26.18 2.84
C GLY A 344 20.31 26.43 2.15
N THR A 345 20.06 25.65 1.12
CA THR A 345 18.78 25.57 0.39
C THR A 345 18.02 24.30 0.77
N CYS A 346 16.70 24.35 0.59
CA CYS A 346 15.83 23.20 0.79
C CYS A 346 15.50 22.58 -0.57
N ILE A 347 15.41 21.25 -0.66
CA ILE A 347 15.06 20.54 -1.89
C ILE A 347 13.62 20.04 -1.79
N GLU A 348 12.77 20.40 -2.75
CA GLU A 348 11.39 19.87 -2.85
C GLU A 348 11.21 19.06 -4.13
N GLY A 349 10.34 18.04 -4.11
CA GLY A 349 10.00 17.21 -5.27
C GLY A 349 10.72 15.85 -5.34
N PHE A 350 11.73 15.61 -4.50
CA PHE A 350 12.44 14.32 -4.45
C PHE A 350 11.55 13.17 -3.93
N ASP A 351 10.56 13.49 -3.10
CA ASP A 351 9.55 12.56 -2.59
C ASP A 351 8.46 12.24 -3.64
N GLN A 352 8.83 12.13 -4.92
CA GLN A 352 7.90 11.83 -6.00
C GLN A 352 7.20 10.49 -5.73
N ILE A 353 5.87 10.46 -5.83
CA ILE A 353 5.06 9.37 -5.28
C ILE A 353 5.37 8.00 -5.90
N GLY A 354 5.75 7.98 -7.17
CA GLY A 354 6.26 6.81 -7.89
C GLY A 354 7.61 6.34 -7.38
N PHE A 355 8.55 7.26 -7.12
CA PHE A 355 9.85 6.93 -6.53
C PHE A 355 9.73 6.38 -5.11
N VAL A 356 8.79 6.89 -4.29
CA VAL A 356 8.52 6.35 -2.94
C VAL A 356 7.88 4.94 -3.02
N MET A 357 6.92 4.72 -3.93
CA MET A 357 6.40 3.36 -4.20
C MET A 357 7.48 2.41 -4.75
N GLY A 358 8.37 2.92 -5.62
CA GLY A 358 9.52 2.20 -6.16
C GLY A 358 10.52 1.81 -5.07
N THR A 359 10.84 2.74 -4.16
CA THR A 359 11.71 2.53 -2.99
C THR A 359 11.18 1.38 -2.14
N SER A 360 9.90 1.45 -1.77
CA SER A 360 9.20 0.41 -0.99
C SER A 360 9.14 -0.97 -1.69
N SER A 361 9.52 -1.07 -2.97
CA SER A 361 9.47 -2.29 -3.79
C SER A 361 10.77 -2.61 -4.54
N SER A 362 11.91 -2.12 -4.05
CA SER A 362 13.19 -2.10 -4.76
C SER A 362 14.01 -3.41 -4.68
N LEU A 363 13.38 -4.57 -4.97
CA LEU A 363 13.93 -5.96 -4.91
C LEU A 363 15.06 -6.30 -5.92
N PHE A 364 15.79 -5.29 -6.41
CA PHE A 364 16.77 -5.44 -7.48
C PHE A 364 18.03 -6.20 -7.03
N ASN A 365 18.50 -5.93 -5.82
CA ASN A 365 19.59 -6.62 -5.12
C ASN A 365 19.34 -8.15 -4.96
N GLN A 366 18.09 -8.60 -4.87
CA GLN A 366 17.74 -10.01 -4.64
C GLN A 366 17.35 -10.77 -5.92
N PHE A 367 16.43 -10.24 -6.74
CA PHE A 367 15.76 -11.05 -7.78
C PHE A 367 15.83 -10.50 -9.21
N LEU A 368 15.70 -9.19 -9.41
CA LEU A 368 15.53 -8.62 -10.75
C LEU A 368 16.85 -8.58 -11.54
N LEU A 369 17.99 -8.35 -10.88
CA LEU A 369 19.30 -8.30 -11.56
C LEU A 369 19.83 -9.69 -11.96
N GLN A 370 19.42 -10.77 -11.29
CA GLN A 370 19.83 -12.12 -11.67
C GLN A 370 19.19 -12.61 -12.98
N ASN A 371 18.21 -11.88 -13.52
CA ASN A 371 17.39 -12.27 -14.66
C ASN A 371 17.32 -11.22 -15.78
N ILE A 372 18.34 -10.36 -15.92
CA ILE A 372 18.35 -9.30 -16.95
C ILE A 372 18.16 -9.82 -18.39
N SER A 373 18.66 -11.03 -18.68
CA SER A 373 18.42 -11.70 -19.96
C SER A 373 16.94 -12.02 -20.24
N GLN A 374 16.07 -12.03 -19.22
CA GLN A 374 14.62 -12.12 -19.42
C GLN A 374 13.98 -10.79 -19.86
N PHE A 375 14.70 -9.68 -19.81
CA PHE A 375 14.28 -8.34 -20.26
C PHE A 375 14.90 -7.92 -21.60
N GLU A 376 15.97 -8.58 -22.06
CA GLU A 376 16.70 -8.31 -23.32
C GLU A 376 15.82 -8.20 -24.59
N ASN A 377 14.59 -8.71 -24.56
CA ASN A 377 13.61 -8.65 -25.66
C ASN A 377 12.26 -8.01 -25.26
N LYS A 378 12.16 -7.42 -24.07
CA LYS A 378 10.93 -6.81 -23.52
C LYS A 378 11.04 -5.30 -23.29
N VAL A 379 12.27 -4.78 -23.23
CA VAL A 379 12.61 -3.40 -22.92
C VAL A 379 13.53 -2.86 -24.03
N PRO A 380 13.40 -1.60 -24.48
CA PRO A 380 14.26 -1.04 -25.51
C PRO A 380 15.75 -1.02 -25.13
N SER A 381 16.62 -1.25 -26.10
CA SER A 381 18.07 -1.37 -25.87
C SER A 381 18.71 -0.15 -25.21
N PHE A 382 18.19 1.07 -25.39
CA PHE A 382 18.75 2.23 -24.68
C PHE A 382 18.46 2.19 -23.17
N VAL A 383 17.33 1.63 -22.74
CA VAL A 383 17.04 1.44 -21.30
C VAL A 383 17.89 0.30 -20.75
N LEU A 384 18.08 -0.77 -21.53
CA LEU A 384 19.01 -1.84 -21.16
C LEU A 384 20.44 -1.30 -21.04
N ASN A 385 20.90 -0.45 -21.97
CA ASN A 385 22.19 0.22 -21.88
C ASN A 385 22.29 1.14 -20.65
N VAL A 386 21.29 1.98 -20.36
CA VAL A 386 21.31 2.83 -19.15
C VAL A 386 21.33 1.99 -17.88
N VAL A 387 20.57 0.89 -17.85
CA VAL A 387 20.64 -0.08 -16.76
C VAL A 387 22.03 -0.71 -16.73
N GLU A 388 22.61 -1.17 -17.83
CA GLU A 388 23.97 -1.74 -17.90
C GLU A 388 25.08 -0.74 -17.54
N ASP A 389 24.92 0.54 -17.84
CA ASP A 389 25.84 1.63 -17.46
C ASP A 389 25.78 1.83 -15.94
N ILE A 390 24.57 1.98 -15.37
CA ILE A 390 24.33 1.99 -13.91
C ILE A 390 24.90 0.70 -13.26
N LEU A 391 24.77 -0.46 -13.93
CA LEU A 391 25.22 -1.77 -13.44
C LEU A 391 26.72 -2.02 -13.62
N THR A 392 27.41 -1.30 -14.49
CA THR A 392 28.87 -1.41 -14.65
C THR A 392 29.60 -0.42 -13.75
N GLU A 393 28.95 0.67 -13.36
CA GLU A 393 29.37 1.57 -12.28
C GLU A 393 29.21 0.94 -10.87
N LEU A 394 28.33 -0.08 -10.71
CA LEU A 394 28.16 -0.87 -9.47
C LEU A 394 29.41 -1.51 -8.87
N GLY A 395 30.55 -1.50 -9.58
CA GLY A 395 31.82 -1.93 -9.00
C GLY A 395 32.12 -1.26 -7.65
N ASN A 396 31.57 -0.05 -7.40
CA ASN A 396 31.80 0.70 -6.17
C ASN A 396 30.54 1.26 -5.45
N ASP A 397 29.45 1.63 -6.16
CA ASP A 397 28.53 2.69 -5.63
C ASP A 397 27.06 2.32 -5.29
N ASN A 398 26.63 1.04 -5.32
CA ASN A 398 25.25 0.59 -4.92
C ASN A 398 24.05 1.19 -5.70
N ASN A 399 24.24 1.66 -6.94
CA ASN A 399 23.15 2.22 -7.76
C ASN A 399 22.07 1.19 -8.20
N ASP A 400 22.06 -0.02 -7.63
CA ASP A 400 21.09 -1.09 -7.88
C ASP A 400 19.75 -0.86 -7.17
N ILE A 401 19.70 0.05 -6.20
CA ILE A 401 18.60 0.21 -5.24
C ILE A 401 18.18 1.67 -5.07
N ALA A 402 17.29 1.98 -4.12
CA ALA A 402 16.77 3.32 -3.94
C ALA A 402 17.77 4.21 -3.18
N GLN A 403 18.39 5.14 -3.91
CA GLN A 403 19.41 6.03 -3.35
C GLN A 403 18.87 7.40 -2.99
N TYR A 404 19.19 7.84 -1.78
CA TYR A 404 18.85 9.15 -1.24
C TYR A 404 20.14 9.93 -1.00
N ILE A 405 20.55 10.69 -2.02
CA ILE A 405 21.73 11.57 -2.01
C ILE A 405 21.25 13.02 -2.20
N ALA A 406 21.54 13.95 -1.29
CA ALA A 406 22.27 13.77 -0.04
C ALA A 406 21.46 12.98 1.02
N ASN A 407 22.16 12.19 1.83
CA ASN A 407 21.60 11.47 2.98
C ASN A 407 21.03 12.47 4.01
N PRO A 408 19.72 12.45 4.31
CA PRO A 408 19.13 13.33 5.31
C PRO A 408 19.62 13.05 6.75
N PHE A 409 20.18 11.87 7.03
CA PHE A 409 20.66 11.49 8.36
C PHE A 409 22.20 11.57 8.50
N MET A 410 22.89 12.27 7.59
CA MET A 410 24.34 12.48 7.70
C MET A 410 24.68 13.27 8.99
N GLY A 411 25.61 12.75 9.78
CA GLY A 411 25.97 13.27 11.11
C GLY A 411 24.88 13.13 12.19
N TRP A 412 23.75 12.49 11.90
CA TRP A 412 22.68 12.26 12.88
C TRP A 412 22.88 10.93 13.63
N ASN A 413 22.84 10.99 14.96
CA ASN A 413 23.05 9.84 15.86
C ASN A 413 24.27 8.94 15.51
N PRO A 414 25.49 9.47 15.32
CA PRO A 414 26.64 8.71 14.80
C PRO A 414 27.12 7.56 15.71
N ALA A 415 26.64 7.46 16.96
CA ALA A 415 26.91 6.34 17.84
C ALA A 415 26.07 5.08 17.53
N THR A 416 24.95 5.21 16.80
CA THR A 416 23.97 4.14 16.57
C THR A 416 23.49 4.05 15.13
N ASN A 417 23.50 5.15 14.38
CA ASN A 417 23.07 5.21 13.00
C ASN A 417 24.19 4.74 12.04
N PRO A 418 24.03 3.58 11.35
CA PRO A 418 25.06 3.05 10.46
C PRO A 418 25.27 3.90 9.19
N THR A 419 24.39 4.87 8.89
CA THR A 419 24.52 5.76 7.74
C THR A 419 25.03 7.15 8.08
N ALA A 420 25.32 7.46 9.36
CA ALA A 420 25.69 8.82 9.77
C ALA A 420 26.93 9.38 9.06
N ASP A 421 27.91 8.52 8.75
CA ASP A 421 29.14 8.90 8.03
C ASP A 421 29.02 8.70 6.50
N SER A 422 27.84 8.34 5.99
CA SER A 422 27.58 8.12 4.57
C SER A 422 26.91 9.34 3.91
N VAL A 423 27.39 9.69 2.71
CA VAL A 423 26.80 10.74 1.86
C VAL A 423 25.46 10.34 1.23
N GLY A 424 25.19 9.03 1.14
CA GLY A 424 23.95 8.46 0.64
C GLY A 424 23.25 7.56 1.66
N LEU A 425 21.91 7.55 1.62
CA LEU A 425 21.08 6.57 2.31
C LEU A 425 20.54 5.57 1.28
N ASP A 426 20.89 4.31 1.49
CA ASP A 426 20.55 3.16 0.65
C ASP A 426 19.31 2.45 1.20
N LEU A 427 18.20 2.45 0.44
CA LEU A 427 16.93 1.82 0.82
C LEU A 427 16.51 0.73 -0.18
N VAL A 428 15.83 -0.31 0.32
CA VAL A 428 15.34 -1.45 -0.46
C VAL A 428 13.87 -1.79 -0.13
N ASP A 429 13.33 -2.85 -0.72
CA ASP A 429 11.95 -3.29 -0.43
C ASP A 429 11.78 -3.58 1.07
N GLY A 430 10.72 -3.05 1.68
CA GLY A 430 10.49 -3.13 3.13
C GLY A 430 10.07 -4.51 3.64
N GLY A 431 10.01 -5.53 2.78
CA GLY A 431 9.76 -6.92 3.15
C GLY A 431 11.01 -7.81 3.14
N GLU A 432 12.19 -7.25 2.84
CA GLU A 432 13.43 -8.02 2.70
C GLU A 432 13.99 -8.52 4.03
N ASP A 433 13.68 -7.87 5.16
CA ASP A 433 14.03 -8.34 6.51
C ASP A 433 13.16 -9.50 7.05
N LEU A 434 12.30 -10.08 6.18
CA LEU A 434 11.24 -11.07 6.43
C LEU A 434 9.95 -10.51 7.07
N GLN A 435 9.90 -9.25 7.52
CA GLN A 435 8.67 -8.62 8.01
C GLN A 435 7.79 -8.13 6.85
N ASN A 436 7.44 -9.04 5.93
CA ASN A 436 6.67 -8.73 4.71
C ASN A 436 5.24 -8.20 4.97
N ILE A 437 4.83 -7.95 6.22
CA ILE A 437 3.65 -7.16 6.60
C ILE A 437 4.14 -5.92 7.40
N PRO A 438 3.75 -4.67 7.05
CA PRO A 438 4.29 -3.45 7.64
C PRO A 438 3.74 -3.19 9.06
N LEU A 439 4.18 -4.01 10.02
CA LEU A 439 3.71 -4.01 11.41
C LEU A 439 4.52 -3.05 12.29
N THR A 440 5.84 -2.95 12.07
CA THR A 440 6.76 -2.13 12.87
C THR A 440 6.32 -0.66 13.04
N PRO A 441 5.82 0.05 12.01
CA PRO A 441 5.22 1.40 12.19
C PRO A 441 4.02 1.45 13.12
N LEU A 442 3.20 0.40 13.12
CA LEU A 442 1.86 0.39 13.73
C LEU A 442 1.87 -0.09 15.17
N ILE A 443 2.86 -0.89 15.56
CA ILE A 443 3.01 -1.42 16.93
C ILE A 443 3.74 -0.45 17.87
N GLN A 444 4.19 0.71 17.36
CA GLN A 444 4.87 1.73 18.14
C GLN A 444 3.98 2.25 19.29
N PRO A 445 4.45 2.19 20.57
CA PRO A 445 3.63 2.62 21.71
C PRO A 445 3.11 4.06 21.59
N VAL A 446 3.90 4.96 20.98
CA VAL A 446 3.54 6.37 20.76
C VAL A 446 2.35 6.58 19.82
N ARG A 447 2.04 5.61 18.94
CA ARG A 447 0.81 5.64 18.11
C ARG A 447 -0.42 5.10 18.84
N ALA A 448 -0.23 4.39 19.97
CA ALA A 448 -1.30 3.81 20.79
C ALA A 448 -2.37 3.07 19.95
N VAL A 449 -1.94 2.25 18.98
CA VAL A 449 -2.82 1.41 18.16
C VAL A 449 -3.41 0.30 19.02
N ASP A 450 -4.69 0.02 18.86
CA ASP A 450 -5.42 -0.99 19.63
C ASP A 450 -5.58 -2.31 18.86
N ILE A 451 -5.76 -2.20 17.54
CA ILE A 451 -6.02 -3.33 16.65
C ILE A 451 -5.38 -3.08 15.29
N ILE A 452 -4.73 -4.11 14.74
CA ILE A 452 -4.20 -4.11 13.37
C ILE A 452 -4.87 -5.22 12.58
N PHE A 453 -5.46 -4.89 11.44
CA PHE A 453 -5.85 -5.87 10.42
C PHE A 453 -4.67 -6.10 9.49
N ALA A 454 -4.00 -7.24 9.65
CA ALA A 454 -2.78 -7.63 8.94
C ALA A 454 -3.14 -8.51 7.74
N VAL A 455 -3.12 -7.94 6.53
CA VAL A 455 -3.50 -8.60 5.28
C VAL A 455 -2.26 -9.21 4.63
N ASP A 456 -2.16 -10.53 4.67
CA ASP A 456 -0.96 -11.27 4.28
C ASP A 456 -1.10 -11.93 2.90
N SER A 457 -0.25 -11.53 1.96
CA SER A 457 -0.16 -12.05 0.59
C SER A 457 1.24 -12.60 0.28
N SER A 458 2.01 -12.97 1.33
CA SER A 458 3.35 -13.54 1.21
C SER A 458 3.36 -14.85 0.41
N ALA A 459 4.50 -15.17 -0.19
CA ALA A 459 4.70 -16.34 -1.04
C ALA A 459 5.62 -17.35 -0.35
N ASP A 460 5.21 -17.85 0.82
CA ASP A 460 6.07 -18.58 1.73
C ASP A 460 6.17 -20.10 1.42
N THR A 461 5.14 -20.66 0.76
CA THR A 461 5.11 -22.09 0.40
C THR A 461 5.52 -22.34 -1.06
N ASN A 462 5.74 -23.61 -1.43
CA ASN A 462 6.05 -24.04 -2.79
C ASN A 462 5.07 -23.54 -3.88
N PHE A 463 3.86 -23.15 -3.48
CA PHE A 463 2.81 -22.61 -4.34
C PHE A 463 2.39 -21.20 -3.95
N ASN A 464 3.31 -20.37 -3.44
CA ASN A 464 3.11 -18.94 -3.16
C ASN A 464 1.94 -18.60 -2.22
N TRP A 465 1.63 -19.48 -1.26
CA TRP A 465 0.68 -19.17 -0.19
C TRP A 465 1.42 -18.65 1.05
N PRO A 466 0.80 -17.77 1.87
CA PRO A 466 1.37 -17.36 3.13
C PRO A 466 1.31 -18.53 4.14
N ASN A 467 2.31 -18.61 5.01
CA ASN A 467 2.37 -19.59 6.11
C ASN A 467 2.58 -18.92 7.49
N GLY A 468 2.49 -17.59 7.56
CA GLY A 468 2.69 -16.83 8.79
C GLY A 468 4.14 -16.41 9.05
N THR A 469 5.08 -16.64 8.12
CA THR A 469 6.49 -16.27 8.29
C THR A 469 6.66 -14.78 8.64
N ALA A 470 5.94 -13.87 7.97
CA ALA A 470 6.03 -12.43 8.27
C ALA A 470 5.51 -12.05 9.67
N MET A 471 4.45 -12.72 10.15
CA MET A 471 3.97 -12.57 11.53
C MET A 471 5.01 -13.10 12.53
N ARG A 472 5.69 -14.20 12.20
CA ARG A 472 6.71 -14.81 13.06
C ARG A 472 7.97 -13.95 13.11
N ALA A 473 8.43 -13.41 11.98
CA ALA A 473 9.55 -12.47 11.90
C ALA A 473 9.29 -11.22 12.78
N SER A 474 8.09 -10.65 12.69
CA SER A 474 7.68 -9.50 13.51
C SER A 474 7.70 -9.82 15.02
N TYR A 475 7.32 -11.04 15.41
CA TYR A 475 7.46 -11.51 16.79
C TYR A 475 8.93 -11.72 17.18
N ASP A 476 9.73 -12.37 16.34
CA ASP A 476 11.15 -12.64 16.61
C ASP A 476 11.98 -11.38 16.75
N ARG A 477 11.67 -10.32 15.98
CA ARG A 477 12.33 -9.01 16.10
C ARG A 477 12.24 -8.44 17.51
N THR A 478 11.15 -8.72 18.26
CA THR A 478 10.98 -8.21 19.64
C THR A 478 12.01 -8.73 20.65
N PHE A 479 12.73 -9.82 20.32
CA PHE A 479 13.83 -10.33 21.15
C PHE A 479 15.17 -9.65 20.85
N GLY A 480 15.28 -8.90 19.76
CA GLY A 480 16.47 -8.15 19.39
C GLY A 480 16.52 -6.75 20.02
N ASN A 481 17.73 -6.24 20.27
CA ASN A 481 17.93 -4.87 20.78
C ASN A 481 17.27 -3.80 19.89
N ILE A 482 17.10 -4.06 18.59
CA ILE A 482 16.48 -3.14 17.64
C ILE A 482 15.00 -2.85 17.96
N ALA A 483 14.30 -3.78 18.63
CA ALA A 483 12.90 -3.57 18.98
C ALA A 483 12.66 -2.43 19.97
N ASN A 484 13.70 -1.97 20.69
CA ASN A 484 13.62 -0.78 21.55
C ASN A 484 12.47 -0.83 22.59
N GLY A 485 12.21 -2.02 23.14
CA GLY A 485 11.12 -2.26 24.10
C GLY A 485 9.72 -2.42 23.48
N THR A 486 9.60 -2.40 22.15
CA THR A 486 8.36 -2.66 21.40
C THR A 486 7.91 -4.11 21.62
N LEU A 487 6.64 -4.29 21.93
CA LEU A 487 6.04 -5.61 22.20
C LEU A 487 5.22 -6.09 20.99
N PHE A 488 5.08 -7.41 20.87
CA PHE A 488 4.24 -8.06 19.87
C PHE A 488 3.57 -9.31 20.46
N PRO A 489 2.36 -9.70 20.01
CA PRO A 489 1.75 -10.96 20.43
C PRO A 489 2.59 -12.19 20.10
N PRO A 490 2.56 -13.26 20.91
CA PRO A 490 3.19 -14.52 20.56
C PRO A 490 2.65 -15.12 19.25
N VAL A 491 3.57 -15.60 18.40
CA VAL A 491 3.26 -16.21 17.09
C VAL A 491 3.96 -17.57 16.97
N PRO A 492 3.24 -18.64 16.57
CA PRO A 492 3.84 -19.97 16.39
C PRO A 492 4.66 -20.08 15.10
N ASP A 493 5.28 -21.24 14.90
CA ASP A 493 6.01 -21.58 13.68
C ASP A 493 5.08 -21.84 12.47
N ALA A 494 5.66 -21.81 11.26
CA ALA A 494 4.94 -22.01 10.00
C ALA A 494 4.25 -23.37 9.87
N ASN A 495 4.81 -24.44 10.47
CA ASN A 495 4.17 -25.76 10.45
C ASN A 495 2.88 -25.72 11.26
N THR A 496 2.93 -25.14 12.46
CA THR A 496 1.75 -24.90 13.30
C THR A 496 0.69 -24.05 12.60
N PHE A 497 1.08 -22.99 11.87
CA PHE A 497 0.13 -22.18 11.07
C PHE A 497 -0.65 -23.03 10.06
N ILE A 498 0.05 -23.85 9.29
CA ILE A 498 -0.56 -24.71 8.26
C ILE A 498 -1.37 -25.84 8.91
N ASN A 499 -0.82 -26.54 9.90
CA ASN A 499 -1.46 -27.70 10.54
C ASN A 499 -2.75 -27.30 11.28
N LEU A 500 -2.78 -26.11 11.91
CA LEU A 500 -3.98 -25.55 12.55
C LEU A 500 -4.85 -24.71 11.59
N ARG A 501 -4.48 -24.64 10.30
CA ARG A 501 -5.15 -23.90 9.22
C ARG A 501 -5.34 -22.40 9.51
N LEU A 502 -4.41 -21.79 10.25
CA LEU A 502 -4.41 -20.36 10.57
C LEU A 502 -4.16 -19.51 9.32
N ASN A 503 -3.54 -20.09 8.28
CA ASN A 503 -3.36 -19.48 6.96
C ASN A 503 -4.52 -19.75 5.97
N GLN A 504 -5.66 -20.26 6.42
CA GLN A 504 -6.87 -20.43 5.59
C GLN A 504 -8.06 -19.55 6.04
N ARG A 505 -7.94 -18.90 7.20
CA ARG A 505 -9.01 -18.09 7.79
C ARG A 505 -8.42 -16.93 8.59
N PRO A 506 -9.18 -15.85 8.84
CA PRO A 506 -8.81 -14.85 9.82
C PRO A 506 -8.46 -15.50 11.15
N THR A 507 -7.39 -15.06 11.79
CA THR A 507 -6.90 -15.56 13.08
C THR A 507 -6.49 -14.37 13.95
N PHE A 508 -6.87 -14.37 15.22
CA PHE A 508 -6.54 -13.27 16.14
C PHE A 508 -5.36 -13.65 17.03
N PHE A 509 -4.42 -12.72 17.20
CA PHE A 509 -3.25 -12.87 18.07
C PHE A 509 -3.24 -11.79 19.16
N GLY A 510 -2.88 -12.19 20.39
CA GLY A 510 -2.81 -11.28 21.54
C GLY A 510 -4.16 -10.86 22.11
N CYS A 511 -5.19 -11.69 22.01
CA CYS A 511 -6.56 -11.30 22.41
C CYS A 511 -6.68 -10.86 23.87
N ASP A 512 -6.15 -11.65 24.80
CA ASP A 512 -6.16 -11.31 26.23
C ASP A 512 -4.92 -10.50 26.61
N VAL A 513 -5.14 -9.32 27.22
CA VAL A 513 -4.08 -8.45 27.72
C VAL A 513 -3.37 -9.03 28.95
N ALA A 514 -4.04 -9.91 29.71
CA ALA A 514 -3.50 -10.52 30.92
C ALA A 514 -2.38 -11.55 30.63
N ASN A 515 -2.25 -11.99 29.38
CA ASN A 515 -1.17 -12.89 28.94
C ASN A 515 0.17 -12.17 28.70
N PHE A 516 0.22 -10.83 28.80
CA PHE A 516 1.44 -10.06 28.61
C PHE A 516 2.10 -9.70 29.95
N SER A 517 3.36 -10.10 30.11
CA SER A 517 4.21 -9.68 31.23
C SER A 517 4.74 -8.27 30.99
N LEU A 518 3.94 -7.25 31.32
CA LEU A 518 4.28 -5.83 31.18
C LEU A 518 5.15 -5.35 32.34
N SER A 519 6.12 -4.47 32.06
CA SER A 519 7.00 -3.87 33.06
C SER A 519 7.02 -2.34 32.97
N GLY A 520 7.07 -1.66 34.12
CA GLY A 520 7.00 -0.20 34.19
C GLY A 520 5.74 0.35 33.50
N ASP A 521 5.93 1.32 32.61
CA ASP A 521 4.86 1.98 31.85
C ASP A 521 4.52 1.29 30.51
N GLN A 522 4.98 0.04 30.30
CA GLN A 522 4.65 -0.71 29.08
C GLN A 522 3.13 -0.97 28.97
N ILE A 523 2.61 -0.77 27.76
CA ILE A 523 1.24 -1.10 27.38
C ILE A 523 1.20 -2.42 26.60
N ALA A 524 0.08 -3.15 26.70
CA ALA A 524 -0.12 -4.35 25.89
C ALA A 524 -0.12 -3.98 24.38
N PRO A 525 0.52 -4.79 23.52
CA PRO A 525 0.57 -4.50 22.08
C PRO A 525 -0.82 -4.60 21.44
N PRO A 526 -0.99 -4.12 20.19
CA PRO A 526 -2.26 -4.23 19.47
C PRO A 526 -2.75 -5.68 19.37
N LEU A 527 -4.07 -5.90 19.33
CA LEU A 527 -4.63 -7.17 18.88
C LEU A 527 -4.40 -7.27 17.37
N ILE A 528 -3.77 -8.34 16.89
CA ILE A 528 -3.56 -8.54 15.45
C ILE A 528 -4.65 -9.45 14.89
N VAL A 529 -5.46 -8.93 13.97
CA VAL A 529 -6.36 -9.72 13.13
C VAL A 529 -5.60 -10.07 11.86
N TYR A 530 -4.98 -11.24 11.85
CA TYR A 530 -4.28 -11.79 10.70
C TYR A 530 -5.29 -12.29 9.66
N VAL A 531 -5.21 -11.81 8.42
CA VAL A 531 -6.10 -12.15 7.31
C VAL A 531 -5.26 -12.67 6.14
N PRO A 532 -5.11 -14.00 5.99
CA PRO A 532 -4.29 -14.59 4.94
C PRO A 532 -4.97 -14.55 3.57
N ASN A 533 -4.13 -14.43 2.54
CA ASN A 533 -4.46 -14.86 1.18
C ASN A 533 -4.65 -16.39 1.20
N ALA A 534 -5.83 -16.85 0.81
CA ALA A 534 -6.16 -18.26 0.63
C ALA A 534 -7.17 -18.37 -0.52
N PRO A 535 -7.34 -19.55 -1.15
CA PRO A 535 -8.27 -19.67 -2.27
C PRO A 535 -9.72 -19.73 -1.75
N TYR A 536 -10.36 -18.58 -1.57
CA TYR A 536 -11.78 -18.49 -1.28
C TYR A 536 -12.58 -18.82 -2.53
N THR A 537 -12.35 -18.08 -3.61
CA THR A 537 -13.05 -18.19 -4.90
C THR A 537 -12.12 -18.25 -6.11
N ALA A 538 -10.85 -17.86 -5.97
CA ALA A 538 -9.86 -17.85 -7.05
C ALA A 538 -8.48 -18.30 -6.58
N GLN A 539 -7.66 -18.82 -7.50
CA GLN A 539 -6.25 -19.14 -7.23
C GLN A 539 -5.45 -17.83 -7.28
N SER A 540 -5.43 -17.14 -6.14
CA SER A 540 -4.82 -15.82 -5.95
C SER A 540 -3.32 -15.86 -5.64
N ASN A 541 -2.69 -17.02 -5.70
CA ASN A 541 -1.27 -17.29 -5.44
C ASN A 541 -0.37 -17.11 -6.68
N VAL A 542 -0.70 -16.13 -7.53
CA VAL A 542 0.09 -15.79 -8.73
C VAL A 542 1.51 -15.34 -8.36
N SER A 543 2.46 -15.43 -9.30
CA SER A 543 3.87 -15.10 -9.00
C SER A 543 4.03 -13.63 -8.63
N THR A 544 4.98 -13.35 -7.74
CA THR A 544 5.40 -11.97 -7.40
C THR A 544 5.99 -11.24 -8.61
N LEU A 545 6.55 -11.99 -9.58
CA LEU A 545 7.30 -11.47 -10.72
C LEU A 545 6.50 -11.42 -12.04
N ASP A 546 5.23 -11.83 -12.05
CA ASP A 546 4.40 -11.79 -13.26
C ASP A 546 4.07 -10.32 -13.62
N PRO A 547 4.42 -9.83 -14.82
CA PRO A 547 4.34 -8.39 -15.13
C PRO A 547 3.01 -7.94 -15.73
N GLN A 548 2.06 -8.87 -15.95
CA GLN A 548 0.75 -8.61 -16.56
C GLN A 548 -0.29 -9.65 -16.15
N TYR A 549 -1.57 -9.25 -16.09
CA TYR A 549 -2.72 -10.09 -15.75
C TYR A 549 -3.94 -9.68 -16.57
N SER A 550 -4.76 -10.64 -17.00
CA SER A 550 -6.03 -10.29 -17.63
C SER A 550 -6.98 -9.55 -16.67
N ASN A 551 -7.82 -8.66 -17.17
CA ASN A 551 -8.83 -7.97 -16.34
C ASN A 551 -9.75 -8.95 -15.59
N ALA A 552 -10.07 -10.11 -16.16
CA ALA A 552 -10.82 -11.16 -15.47
C ALA A 552 -10.04 -11.68 -14.24
N GLN A 553 -8.80 -12.15 -14.45
CA GLN A 553 -7.95 -12.65 -13.38
C GLN A 553 -7.68 -11.60 -12.28
N ARG A 554 -7.44 -10.34 -12.68
CA ARG A 554 -7.31 -9.21 -11.74
C ARG A 554 -8.57 -9.05 -10.88
N ASN A 555 -9.74 -9.04 -11.50
CA ASN A 555 -11.02 -8.90 -10.81
C ASN A 555 -11.31 -10.12 -9.91
N ASP A 556 -10.96 -11.33 -10.33
CA ASP A 556 -11.13 -12.57 -9.55
C ASP A 556 -10.24 -12.59 -8.29
N ILE A 557 -9.00 -12.09 -8.38
CA ILE A 557 -8.08 -11.98 -7.24
C ILE A 557 -8.58 -10.91 -6.25
N ILE A 558 -9.05 -9.75 -6.75
CA ILE A 558 -9.70 -8.72 -5.91
C ILE A 558 -10.94 -9.29 -5.23
N ARG A 559 -11.76 -10.07 -5.95
CA ARG A 559 -12.95 -10.73 -5.38
C ARG A 559 -12.57 -11.74 -4.29
N ASN A 560 -11.52 -12.53 -4.52
CA ASN A 560 -11.02 -13.50 -3.55
C ASN A 560 -10.56 -12.83 -2.24
N GLY A 561 -9.82 -11.71 -2.34
CA GLY A 561 -9.43 -10.92 -1.16
C GLY A 561 -10.62 -10.33 -0.41
N PHE A 562 -11.66 -9.89 -1.13
CA PHE A 562 -12.92 -9.43 -0.54
C PHE A 562 -13.65 -10.55 0.21
N ASP A 563 -13.71 -11.76 -0.37
CA ASP A 563 -14.34 -12.91 0.28
C ASP A 563 -13.52 -13.43 1.47
N SER A 564 -12.18 -13.36 1.45
CA SER A 564 -11.35 -13.62 2.63
C SER A 564 -11.68 -12.65 3.78
N ALA A 565 -11.68 -11.35 3.47
CA ALA A 565 -11.96 -10.27 4.42
C ALA A 565 -13.37 -10.31 5.03
N THR A 566 -14.35 -10.84 4.30
CA THR A 566 -15.77 -10.90 4.73
C THR A 566 -16.24 -12.29 5.17
N GLN A 567 -15.36 -13.30 5.16
CA GLN A 567 -15.77 -14.71 5.34
C GLN A 567 -16.89 -15.11 4.37
N GLY A 568 -16.71 -14.74 3.10
CA GLY A 568 -17.67 -14.93 2.03
C GLY A 568 -18.97 -14.16 2.24
N ASN A 569 -18.91 -12.89 2.65
CA ASN A 569 -20.07 -12.12 3.12
C ASN A 569 -20.84 -12.83 4.26
N GLY A 570 -20.10 -13.38 5.22
CA GLY A 570 -20.64 -14.14 6.35
C GLY A 570 -21.28 -15.49 5.96
N THR A 571 -21.08 -16.01 4.75
CA THR A 571 -21.59 -17.33 4.36
C THR A 571 -20.79 -18.49 4.97
N ILE A 572 -19.50 -18.28 5.22
CA ILE A 572 -18.65 -19.23 5.95
C ILE A 572 -18.90 -19.11 7.47
N ASP A 573 -18.97 -17.87 7.97
CA ASP A 573 -19.34 -17.60 9.36
C ASP A 573 -20.24 -16.36 9.49
N ALA A 574 -21.52 -16.58 9.78
CA ALA A 574 -22.51 -15.52 9.99
C ALA A 574 -22.23 -14.65 11.24
N LYS A 575 -21.32 -15.07 12.13
CA LYS A 575 -20.85 -14.27 13.28
C LYS A 575 -19.64 -13.41 12.97
N TRP A 576 -19.03 -13.52 11.79
CA TRP A 576 -17.81 -12.79 11.44
C TRP A 576 -17.90 -11.27 11.67
N PRO A 577 -18.96 -10.54 11.25
CA PRO A 577 -19.07 -9.10 11.53
C PRO A 577 -19.11 -8.77 13.03
N THR A 578 -19.79 -9.60 13.83
CA THR A 578 -19.78 -9.48 15.30
C THR A 578 -18.38 -9.69 15.87
N CYS A 579 -17.62 -10.66 15.33
CA CYS A 579 -16.25 -10.93 15.78
C CYS A 579 -15.25 -9.84 15.38
N VAL A 580 -15.42 -9.22 14.22
CA VAL A 580 -14.67 -8.01 13.81
C VAL A 580 -14.97 -6.85 14.77
N ALA A 581 -16.24 -6.60 15.10
CA ALA A 581 -16.64 -5.57 16.04
C ALA A 581 -16.08 -5.81 17.47
N CYS A 582 -16.10 -7.06 17.94
CA CYS A 582 -15.52 -7.46 19.22
C CYS A 582 -13.99 -7.34 19.24
N ALA A 583 -13.30 -7.65 18.14
CA ALA A 583 -11.86 -7.43 18.01
C ALA A 583 -11.53 -5.92 18.10
N ILE A 584 -12.28 -5.07 17.37
CA ILE A 584 -12.14 -3.60 17.41
C ILE A 584 -12.30 -3.07 18.84
N LEU A 585 -13.33 -3.52 19.55
CA LEU A 585 -13.61 -3.06 20.92
C LEU A 585 -12.65 -3.62 21.98
N SER A 586 -11.92 -4.71 21.71
CA SER A 586 -11.15 -5.49 22.70
C SER A 586 -10.29 -4.66 23.66
N ARG A 587 -9.37 -3.85 23.14
CA ARG A 587 -8.48 -3.00 23.95
C ARG A 587 -9.23 -1.84 24.61
N SER A 588 -10.23 -1.26 23.94
CA SER A 588 -11.06 -0.20 24.50
C SER A 588 -11.83 -0.69 25.74
N LEU A 589 -12.44 -1.89 25.67
CA LEU A 589 -13.12 -2.52 26.81
C LEU A 589 -12.15 -2.75 27.98
N SER A 590 -10.91 -3.18 27.68
CA SER A 590 -9.86 -3.35 28.68
C SER A 590 -9.44 -2.02 29.33
N LYS A 591 -9.16 -0.98 28.54
CA LYS A 591 -8.81 0.37 29.01
C LYS A 591 -9.88 0.96 29.93
N THR A 592 -11.15 0.84 29.54
CA THR A 592 -12.30 1.37 30.30
C THR A 592 -12.76 0.46 31.45
N LYS A 593 -12.19 -0.75 31.58
CA LYS A 593 -12.62 -1.80 32.51
C LYS A 593 -14.09 -2.22 32.31
N THR A 594 -14.58 -2.09 31.07
CA THR A 594 -15.92 -2.54 30.69
C THR A 594 -15.93 -4.06 30.56
N ALA A 595 -16.96 -4.71 31.12
CA ALA A 595 -17.09 -6.16 31.02
C ALA A 595 -17.21 -6.61 29.55
N VAL A 596 -16.44 -7.63 29.16
CA VAL A 596 -16.45 -8.18 27.80
C VAL A 596 -17.80 -8.85 27.54
N PRO A 597 -18.56 -8.47 26.49
CA PRO A 597 -19.83 -9.11 26.16
C PRO A 597 -19.67 -10.61 25.88
N ALA A 598 -20.69 -11.41 26.21
CA ALA A 598 -20.66 -12.87 25.98
C ALA A 598 -20.40 -13.22 24.49
N ALA A 599 -21.05 -12.51 23.57
CA ALA A 599 -20.83 -12.67 22.13
C ALA A 599 -19.38 -12.36 21.70
N CYS A 600 -18.68 -11.48 22.42
CA CYS A 600 -17.25 -11.22 22.18
C CYS A 600 -16.36 -12.33 22.76
N SER A 601 -16.72 -12.89 23.91
CA SER A 601 -16.04 -14.06 24.47
C SER A 601 -16.14 -15.27 23.53
N ASP A 602 -17.32 -15.51 22.94
CA ASP A 602 -17.52 -16.55 21.91
C ASP A 602 -16.65 -16.32 20.66
N CYS A 603 -16.55 -15.07 20.21
CA CYS A 603 -15.70 -14.69 19.10
C CYS A 603 -14.21 -14.88 19.39
N PHE A 604 -13.76 -14.56 20.61
CA PHE A 604 -12.38 -14.81 21.02
C PHE A 604 -12.08 -16.31 21.14
N ALA A 605 -13.00 -17.11 21.70
CA ALA A 605 -12.87 -18.57 21.73
C ALA A 605 -12.80 -19.22 20.33
N ARG A 606 -13.40 -18.57 19.31
CA ARG A 606 -13.41 -19.03 17.92
C ARG A 606 -12.16 -18.64 17.11
N TYR A 607 -11.73 -17.39 17.24
CA TYR A 607 -10.73 -16.80 16.35
C TYR A 607 -9.35 -16.61 16.98
N CYS A 608 -9.23 -16.55 18.30
CA CYS A 608 -7.93 -16.38 18.95
C CYS A 608 -7.10 -17.65 18.88
N TRP A 609 -5.85 -17.52 18.42
CA TRP A 609 -4.87 -18.58 18.63
C TRP A 609 -4.60 -18.72 20.13
N ASN A 610 -4.76 -19.93 20.65
CA ASN A 610 -4.79 -20.23 22.09
C ASN A 610 -3.47 -20.79 22.65
N GLY A 611 -2.38 -20.69 21.89
CA GLY A 611 -1.08 -21.28 22.25
C GLY A 611 -0.87 -22.74 21.83
N THR A 612 -1.83 -23.37 21.13
CA THR A 612 -1.63 -24.74 20.60
C THR A 612 -0.53 -24.75 19.55
N ILE A 613 0.41 -25.69 19.65
CA ILE A 613 1.54 -25.89 18.74
C ILE A 613 1.39 -27.24 18.03
N ASP A 614 1.66 -27.28 16.74
CA ASP A 614 1.75 -28.49 15.93
C ASP A 614 2.87 -28.35 14.88
N ALA A 615 4.11 -28.45 15.36
CA ALA A 615 5.31 -28.21 14.56
C ALA A 615 5.68 -29.36 13.59
N ARG A 616 4.80 -30.35 13.38
CA ARG A 616 5.04 -31.48 12.47
C ARG A 616 5.22 -30.99 11.04
N ASP A 617 6.19 -31.54 10.33
CA ASP A 617 6.38 -31.29 8.90
C ASP A 617 5.08 -31.61 8.14
N ASN A 618 4.63 -30.65 7.33
CA ASN A 618 3.41 -30.69 6.54
C ASN A 618 3.69 -30.99 5.06
N GLY A 619 4.96 -31.02 4.63
CA GLY A 619 5.36 -31.24 3.26
C GLY A 619 4.86 -30.14 2.31
N ILE A 620 4.26 -30.55 1.18
CA ILE A 620 3.74 -29.62 0.17
C ILE A 620 2.36 -29.12 0.60
N TYR A 621 2.22 -27.80 0.74
CA TYR A 621 0.96 -27.15 1.05
C TYR A 621 0.24 -26.61 -0.20
N GLU A 622 -0.85 -27.28 -0.59
CA GLU A 622 -1.74 -26.88 -1.68
C GLU A 622 -3.22 -26.93 -1.21
N PRO A 623 -3.83 -25.79 -0.83
CA PRO A 623 -5.21 -25.73 -0.37
C PRO A 623 -6.22 -25.75 -1.52
N GLY A 624 -7.33 -26.49 -1.33
CA GLY A 624 -8.51 -26.40 -2.20
C GLY A 624 -9.40 -25.19 -1.88
N PHE A 625 -10.34 -24.87 -2.77
CA PHE A 625 -11.25 -23.73 -2.60
C PHE A 625 -12.10 -23.82 -1.32
N ILE A 626 -12.18 -22.72 -0.58
CA ILE A 626 -12.97 -22.61 0.66
C ILE A 626 -14.46 -22.38 0.32
N ILE A 627 -14.76 -21.57 -0.70
CA ILE A 627 -16.10 -21.38 -1.23
C ILE A 627 -16.19 -22.12 -2.58
N GLY A 628 -16.93 -23.22 -2.60
CA GLY A 628 -17.09 -24.08 -3.77
C GLY A 628 -17.55 -23.29 -5.01
N ASN A 629 -16.68 -23.31 -6.02
CA ASN A 629 -16.71 -22.71 -7.35
C ASN A 629 -18.02 -22.04 -7.85
N GLN A 630 -17.95 -20.75 -8.18
CA GLN A 630 -18.90 -20.05 -9.06
C GLN A 630 -18.59 -20.23 -10.57
N THR A 631 -17.62 -21.10 -10.93
CA THR A 631 -17.26 -21.41 -12.34
C THR A 631 -16.81 -22.88 -12.54
N THR A 632 -17.66 -23.86 -12.20
CA THR A 632 -17.61 -25.21 -12.82
C THR A 632 -19.00 -25.69 -13.21
N SER A 633 -19.60 -24.98 -14.15
CA SER A 633 -20.66 -25.49 -15.02
C SER A 633 -20.40 -24.90 -16.41
N GLU A 634 -20.15 -25.78 -17.39
CA GLU A 634 -19.76 -25.49 -18.80
C GLU A 634 -18.24 -25.50 -19.14
N ILE A 635 -17.56 -26.59 -18.77
CA ILE A 635 -16.79 -27.31 -19.81
C ILE A 635 -17.40 -28.71 -19.90
N GLY A 636 -18.07 -28.97 -21.02
CA GLY A 636 -18.82 -30.20 -21.24
C GLY A 636 -17.92 -31.43 -21.32
N SER A 637 -18.43 -32.54 -20.78
CA SER A 637 -17.91 -33.89 -21.02
C SER A 637 -17.83 -34.20 -22.51
N GLY A 638 -16.62 -34.36 -23.07
CA GLY A 638 -16.48 -34.79 -24.47
C GLY A 638 -15.12 -34.52 -25.13
N ALA A 639 -14.06 -35.22 -24.70
CA ALA A 639 -12.90 -35.47 -25.55
C ALA A 639 -12.28 -36.83 -25.20
N ASP A 640 -11.89 -37.59 -26.22
CA ASP A 640 -11.70 -39.03 -26.14
C ASP A 640 -10.36 -39.48 -25.53
N ARG A 641 -10.29 -40.76 -25.13
CA ARG A 641 -9.03 -41.44 -24.79
C ARG A 641 -8.21 -41.72 -26.05
N GLY A 642 -7.57 -40.68 -26.60
CA GLY A 642 -6.63 -40.79 -27.72
C GLY A 642 -5.20 -41.08 -27.25
N VAL A 643 -4.77 -42.34 -27.29
CA VAL A 643 -3.35 -42.68 -27.11
C VAL A 643 -2.56 -42.18 -28.32
N VAL A 644 -1.72 -41.16 -28.11
CA VAL A 644 -0.61 -40.83 -29.03
C VAL A 644 0.70 -40.88 -28.24
N ARG A 645 1.67 -41.55 -28.84
CA ARG A 645 2.97 -41.90 -28.26
C ARG A 645 4.04 -40.99 -28.88
N ASP A 646 5.13 -40.78 -28.13
CA ASP A 646 6.34 -40.00 -28.46
C ASP A 646 6.19 -38.47 -28.58
N GLY A 647 7.12 -37.74 -27.95
CA GLY A 647 7.15 -36.27 -28.01
C GLY A 647 7.82 -35.50 -26.86
N GLY A 648 8.81 -36.05 -26.14
CA GLY A 648 9.77 -35.27 -25.33
C GLY A 648 9.21 -34.34 -24.23
N LEU A 649 8.85 -34.90 -23.08
CA LEU A 649 8.51 -34.12 -21.89
C LEU A 649 9.78 -33.54 -21.23
N THR A 650 10.10 -32.27 -21.48
CA THR A 650 11.13 -31.55 -20.71
C THR A 650 10.53 -31.08 -19.39
N VAL A 651 10.72 -31.90 -18.35
CA VAL A 651 10.40 -31.50 -16.96
C VAL A 651 11.39 -30.41 -16.54
N ALA A 652 10.94 -29.16 -16.58
CA ALA A 652 11.67 -28.04 -15.98
C ALA A 652 11.59 -28.16 -14.45
N VAL A 653 12.54 -28.89 -13.85
CA VAL A 653 12.74 -28.92 -12.41
C VAL A 653 13.25 -27.55 -11.96
N VAL A 654 12.34 -26.69 -11.50
CA VAL A 654 12.72 -25.49 -10.74
C VAL A 654 13.14 -25.96 -9.35
N ALA A 655 14.44 -26.23 -9.20
CA ALA A 655 15.03 -26.57 -7.91
C ALA A 655 15.07 -25.32 -7.04
N GLY A 656 14.13 -25.21 -6.09
CA GLY A 656 14.21 -24.22 -5.03
C GLY A 656 15.40 -24.52 -4.12
N ILE A 657 16.37 -23.61 -4.07
CA ILE A 657 17.47 -23.68 -3.09
C ILE A 657 17.03 -22.91 -1.84
N VAL A 658 16.40 -23.63 -0.93
CA VAL A 658 16.34 -23.27 0.49
C VAL A 658 17.21 -24.29 1.22
N VAL A 659 18.10 -23.78 2.09
CA VAL A 659 19.07 -24.45 3.00
C VAL A 659 20.51 -24.04 2.69
N ALA A 660 21.01 -23.04 3.44
CA ALA A 660 22.38 -22.96 3.99
C ALA A 660 22.69 -21.59 4.64
N LEU A 661 21.99 -21.21 5.72
CA LEU A 661 22.45 -20.15 6.65
C LEU A 661 22.23 -20.58 8.11
N LEU A 662 22.90 -21.67 8.48
CA LEU A 662 23.20 -22.03 9.86
C LEU A 662 24.64 -22.58 9.91
N LEU A 663 25.61 -21.66 9.78
CA LEU A 663 26.97 -21.71 10.33
C LEU A 663 27.57 -20.30 10.31
#